data_AF-A0A0R3R5Q8-F1
#
_entry.id   AF-A0A0R3R5Q8-F1
#
_cell.length_a   1.000
_cell.length_b   1.000
_cell.length_c   1.000
_cell.angle_alpha   90.00
_cell.angle_beta   90.00
_cell.angle_gamma   90.00
#
_symmetry.space_group_name_H-M   'P 1'
#
loop_
_entity.id
_entity.type
_entity.pdbx_description
1 polymer ?
#
loop_
_entity_poly.entity_id
_entity_poly.type
_entity_poly.pdbx_seq_one_letter_code
_entity_poly.pdbx_strand_id
1 'polypeptide(L)'
;MRKCAEAMLSKIVKENILTEENFRIGETKVFFKAGVLAHLEDVRDEALKTLLTKLQSQIKWYLGLTDKKRRIQQKAGLLILQRNVRAWCSLRTWEWFKLYTKVRPMLKEGKIAEELEKLQEKLKSLEETLQKEENLRKNLDDSAKKMETEKAELFEKLEAVKNNLTKSEGNLSQMESAKSDADKKLEELNEQLADVEDQNTEIQRSKKKVEGEIDALKKQIQDLEMSARKAEMEKQSKDHQIRSLQDELQQQAESVAKLNKEIRHQEELNKKITEDLQGEEDKTNHANKIKSKLEQTLNDLEDNLERERRAKADSEKSKRKLEGELKITQESIDEATRQRRDLENNMKRKEAELNALSSRLEDEQATISKLQRQIKELQSRAAELEDEVQNERQSRSKTDKARSDIQHELEELNDRLDEQGGATAAQIEINKKREAELAKLRRDIEEANMNHESQLAALRKKHTDAVAELTDQLDQIQKQKQKLEKDKMQYVRNTEDLAAQLDGESAAKVSNEKLVKQFELQLNDLQARADEQSRQLHDYSSVRNRLGNENSDMIRQLEDAEEQISTLQRFKGQLTQQIEDIRSATDEEIRERQVLAAQVKNLQIEAEQAHNNLEEEIESKNEVARQLSKANGEIQQWQSRFEQDGMLQTTELEEVRRKQGIKINELQEALEQANQKIITLEKARSRLLGDLDDAQVDVERANATASQLEKKQKGFDALVDEWKKKADDMSAELDSVQREVRNLSTDLFKMKTTYEEYSDTAEGLRHENKALSNEIKDLTDQLGEGGRSQHEMQKMIRRLEIEKEELQHALDEAE
;
A
#
# COMPACT_ATOMS: atom_id res chain seq x y z
N MET A 1 13.03 4.04 -15.41
CA MET A 1 12.39 5.18 -14.69
C MET A 1 13.39 6.13 -14.06
N ARG A 2 14.23 5.72 -13.10
CA ARG A 2 15.22 6.62 -12.46
C ARG A 2 16.11 7.39 -13.44
N LYS A 3 16.75 6.72 -14.41
CA LYS A 3 17.56 7.38 -15.46
C LYS A 3 16.77 8.41 -16.29
N CYS A 4 15.50 8.13 -16.56
CA CYS A 4 14.64 9.06 -17.29
C CYS A 4 14.30 10.28 -16.44
N ALA A 5 13.97 10.08 -15.16
CA ALA A 5 13.73 11.16 -14.21
C ALA A 5 14.98 12.02 -14.01
N GLU A 6 16.16 11.40 -13.88
CA GLU A 6 17.45 12.09 -13.82
C GLU A 6 17.70 12.93 -15.07
N ALA A 7 17.50 12.38 -16.27
CA ALA A 7 17.67 13.11 -17.53
C ALA A 7 16.66 14.26 -17.69
N MET A 8 15.39 14.05 -17.33
CA MET A 8 14.34 15.08 -17.38
C MET A 8 14.64 16.23 -16.42
N LEU A 9 14.92 15.91 -15.15
CA LEU A 9 15.21 16.93 -14.14
C LEU A 9 16.52 17.66 -14.44
N SER A 10 17.54 16.96 -14.95
CA SER A 10 18.79 17.60 -15.41
C SER A 10 18.54 18.59 -16.54
N LYS A 11 17.60 18.30 -17.45
CA LYS A 11 17.22 19.21 -18.53
C LYS A 11 16.47 20.43 -17.99
N ILE A 12 15.53 20.24 -17.08
CA ILE A 12 14.77 21.31 -16.41
C ILE A 12 15.71 22.22 -15.60
N VAL A 13 16.74 21.65 -14.97
CA VAL A 13 17.80 22.42 -14.27
C VAL A 13 18.66 23.19 -15.26
N LYS A 14 19.06 22.60 -16.39
CA LYS A 14 19.81 23.29 -17.46
C LYS A 14 19.03 24.45 -18.08
N GLU A 15 17.71 24.34 -18.12
CA GLU A 15 16.80 25.39 -18.61
C GLU A 15 16.51 26.46 -17.53
N ASN A 16 17.18 26.40 -16.36
CA ASN A 16 17.01 27.30 -15.22
C ASN A 16 15.57 27.38 -14.66
N ILE A 17 14.77 26.33 -14.88
CA ILE A 17 13.40 26.22 -14.34
C ILE A 17 13.42 25.69 -12.90
N LEU A 18 14.42 24.87 -12.54
CA LEU A 18 14.63 24.36 -11.18
C LEU A 18 16.10 24.39 -10.77
N THR A 19 16.37 24.36 -9.47
CA THR A 19 17.70 24.10 -8.91
C THR A 19 17.80 22.67 -8.35
N GLU A 20 19.01 22.13 -8.24
CA GLU A 20 19.25 20.78 -7.69
C GLU A 20 18.83 20.63 -6.21
N GLU A 21 18.63 21.75 -5.50
CA GLU A 21 18.12 21.75 -4.13
C GLU A 21 16.60 21.59 -4.05
N ASN A 22 15.87 21.79 -5.15
CA ASN A 22 14.41 21.77 -5.18
C ASN A 22 13.82 20.35 -5.25
N PHE A 23 14.65 19.34 -5.54
CA PHE A 23 14.21 17.95 -5.64
C PHE A 23 15.24 16.94 -5.13
N ARG A 24 14.76 15.72 -4.85
CA ARG A 24 15.56 14.53 -4.54
C ARG A 24 15.02 13.34 -5.31
N ILE A 25 15.91 12.56 -5.91
CA ILE A 25 15.54 11.40 -6.73
C ILE A 25 15.63 10.14 -5.87
N GLY A 26 14.49 9.51 -5.62
CA GLY A 26 14.42 8.16 -5.04
C GLY A 26 14.43 7.07 -6.12
N GLU A 27 14.32 5.80 -5.69
CA GLU A 27 14.39 4.67 -6.63
C GLU A 27 13.17 4.55 -7.55
N THR A 28 11.97 4.85 -7.02
CA THR A 28 10.69 4.81 -7.74
C THR A 28 9.99 6.15 -7.82
N LYS A 29 10.30 7.09 -6.93
CA LYS A 29 9.64 8.40 -6.83
C LYS A 29 10.66 9.53 -6.82
N VAL A 30 10.25 10.69 -7.33
CA VAL A 30 10.97 11.96 -7.17
C VAL A 30 10.25 12.77 -6.11
N PHE A 31 11.00 13.32 -5.17
CA PHE A 31 10.50 14.15 -4.09
C PHE A 31 10.83 15.61 -4.39
N PHE A 32 9.85 16.50 -4.21
CA PHE A 32 10.01 17.93 -4.44
C PHE A 32 9.81 18.69 -3.13
N LYS A 33 10.49 19.83 -2.97
CA LYS A 33 10.19 20.77 -1.88
C LYS A 33 8.80 21.39 -2.09
N ALA A 34 8.18 21.84 -1.01
CA ALA A 34 6.88 22.50 -1.06
C ALA A 34 6.90 23.70 -2.03
N GLY A 35 5.82 23.88 -2.82
CA GLY A 35 5.69 24.96 -3.80
C GLY A 35 6.37 24.71 -5.17
N VAL A 36 7.37 23.83 -5.23
CA VAL A 36 8.09 23.52 -6.48
C VAL A 36 7.19 22.86 -7.52
N LEU A 37 6.26 22.01 -7.07
CA LEU A 37 5.37 21.28 -7.97
C LEU A 37 4.36 22.23 -8.64
N ALA A 38 3.85 23.22 -7.91
CA ALA A 38 2.95 24.24 -8.47
C ALA A 38 3.66 25.06 -9.56
N HIS A 39 4.90 25.47 -9.33
CA HIS A 39 5.70 26.17 -10.34
C HIS A 39 5.93 25.31 -11.60
N LEU A 40 6.18 24.01 -11.44
CA LEU A 40 6.30 23.09 -12.57
C LEU A 40 4.99 22.90 -13.33
N GLU A 41 3.84 22.97 -12.65
CA GLU A 41 2.53 22.91 -13.30
C GLU A 41 2.27 24.15 -14.16
N ASP A 42 2.61 25.34 -13.69
CA ASP A 42 2.47 26.58 -14.48
C ASP A 42 3.33 26.53 -15.77
N VAL A 43 4.58 26.08 -15.65
CA VAL A 43 5.49 25.93 -16.80
C VAL A 43 4.99 24.84 -17.76
N ARG A 44 4.48 23.74 -17.22
CA ARG A 44 3.87 22.66 -18.01
C ARG A 44 2.67 23.19 -18.78
N ASP A 45 1.81 23.98 -18.15
CA ASP A 45 0.57 24.44 -18.76
C ASP A 45 0.83 25.42 -19.91
N GLU A 46 1.83 26.31 -19.82
CA GLU A 46 2.20 27.18 -20.94
C GLU A 46 2.85 26.39 -22.11
N ALA A 47 3.66 25.38 -21.79
CA ALA A 47 4.21 24.47 -22.81
C ALA A 47 3.10 23.62 -23.47
N LEU A 48 2.16 23.09 -22.68
CA LEU A 48 1.03 22.31 -23.16
C LEU A 48 0.12 23.16 -24.02
N LYS A 49 -0.18 24.41 -23.64
CA LYS A 49 -1.00 25.33 -24.45
C LYS A 49 -0.49 25.41 -25.90
N THR A 50 0.81 25.51 -26.11
CA THR A 50 1.40 25.53 -27.47
C THR A 50 1.26 24.17 -28.18
N LEU A 51 1.63 23.09 -27.50
CA LEU A 51 1.68 21.75 -28.11
C LEU A 51 0.29 21.19 -28.40
N LEU A 52 -0.64 21.40 -27.47
CA LEU A 52 -2.02 20.97 -27.51
C LEU A 52 -2.81 21.80 -28.54
N THR A 53 -2.52 23.11 -28.69
CA THR A 53 -3.09 23.92 -29.79
C THR A 53 -2.62 23.42 -31.16
N LYS A 54 -1.34 23.06 -31.33
CA LYS A 54 -0.84 22.48 -32.59
C LYS A 54 -1.51 21.14 -32.90
N LEU A 55 -1.61 20.25 -31.90
CA LEU A 55 -2.27 18.96 -32.05
C LEU A 55 -3.75 19.12 -32.40
N GLN A 56 -4.47 19.98 -31.67
CA GLN A 56 -5.88 20.27 -31.95
C GLN A 56 -6.08 20.83 -33.36
N SER A 57 -5.19 21.72 -33.81
CA SER A 57 -5.25 22.28 -35.15
C SER A 57 -5.09 21.19 -36.22
N GLN A 58 -4.15 20.26 -36.01
CA GLN A 58 -3.95 19.13 -36.92
C GLN A 58 -5.13 18.16 -36.94
N ILE A 59 -5.71 17.85 -35.78
CA ILE A 59 -6.90 17.00 -35.67
C ILE A 59 -8.09 17.67 -36.38
N LYS A 60 -8.33 18.96 -36.14
CA LYS A 60 -9.40 19.73 -36.79
C LYS A 60 -9.22 19.77 -38.31
N TRP A 61 -8.00 19.97 -38.79
CA TRP A 61 -7.69 19.91 -40.21
C TRP A 61 -7.98 18.53 -40.81
N TYR A 62 -7.53 17.46 -40.16
CA TYR A 62 -7.74 16.08 -40.62
C TYR A 62 -9.24 15.70 -40.65
N LEU A 63 -9.98 16.04 -39.60
CA LEU A 63 -11.43 15.86 -39.56
C LEU A 63 -12.12 16.69 -40.65
N GLY A 64 -11.68 17.93 -40.88
CA GLY A 64 -12.18 18.78 -41.94
C GLY A 64 -11.96 18.20 -43.34
N LEU A 65 -10.79 17.63 -43.62
CA LEU A 65 -10.51 16.93 -44.88
C LEU A 65 -11.38 15.68 -45.06
N THR A 66 -11.57 14.91 -43.97
CA THR A 66 -12.40 13.71 -43.98
C THR A 66 -13.87 14.06 -44.26
N ASP A 67 -14.41 15.11 -43.60
CA ASP A 67 -15.76 15.59 -43.86
C ASP A 67 -15.90 16.17 -45.27
N LYS A 68 -14.91 16.93 -45.76
CA LYS A 68 -14.89 17.44 -47.13
C LYS A 68 -14.96 16.29 -48.14
N LYS A 69 -14.14 15.25 -47.98
CA LYS A 69 -14.16 14.06 -48.86
C LYS A 69 -15.53 13.39 -48.84
N ARG A 70 -16.11 13.20 -47.65
CA ARG A 70 -17.47 12.67 -47.46
C ARG A 70 -18.52 13.51 -48.18
N ARG A 71 -18.50 14.84 -48.05
CA ARG A 71 -19.45 15.76 -48.71
C ARG A 71 -19.29 15.78 -50.23
N ILE A 72 -18.07 15.70 -50.74
CA ILE A 72 -17.83 15.60 -52.19
C ILE A 72 -18.42 14.30 -52.73
N GLN A 73 -18.17 13.17 -52.07
CA GLN A 73 -18.77 11.88 -52.44
C GLN A 73 -20.29 11.91 -52.33
N GLN A 74 -20.84 12.52 -51.28
CA GLN A 74 -22.28 12.70 -51.11
C GLN A 74 -22.89 13.56 -52.24
N LYS A 75 -22.23 14.65 -52.63
CA LYS A 75 -22.69 15.50 -53.74
C LYS A 75 -22.64 14.73 -55.07
N ALA A 76 -21.57 13.99 -55.34
CA ALA A 76 -21.47 13.16 -56.54
C ALA A 76 -22.57 12.08 -56.56
N GLY A 77 -22.76 11.37 -55.45
CA GLY A 77 -23.82 10.38 -55.27
C GLY A 77 -25.22 11.00 -55.44
N LEU A 78 -25.45 12.19 -54.88
CA LEU A 78 -26.71 12.93 -55.02
C LEU A 78 -27.00 13.28 -56.48
N LEU A 79 -26.00 13.76 -57.23
CA LEU A 79 -26.18 14.07 -58.66
C LEU A 79 -26.51 12.82 -59.48
N ILE A 80 -25.85 11.69 -59.19
CA ILE A 80 -26.16 10.40 -59.83
C ILE A 80 -27.58 9.95 -59.47
N LEU A 81 -27.97 10.03 -58.19
CA LEU A 81 -29.32 9.69 -57.74
C LEU A 81 -30.36 10.59 -58.42
N GLN A 82 -30.16 11.91 -58.45
CA GLN A 82 -31.06 12.84 -59.13
C GLN A 82 -31.21 12.50 -60.62
N ARG A 83 -30.11 12.18 -61.31
CA ARG A 83 -30.16 11.75 -62.72
C ARG A 83 -30.94 10.45 -62.88
N ASN A 84 -30.68 9.45 -62.04
CA ASN A 84 -31.33 8.15 -62.09
C ASN A 84 -32.83 8.25 -61.76
N VAL A 85 -33.21 9.07 -60.77
CA VAL A 85 -34.61 9.33 -60.42
C VAL A 85 -35.33 10.02 -61.57
N ARG A 86 -34.73 11.04 -62.21
CA ARG A 86 -35.31 11.66 -63.41
C ARG A 86 -35.53 10.64 -64.53
N ALA A 87 -34.52 9.80 -64.82
CA ALA A 87 -34.64 8.74 -65.82
C ALA A 87 -35.75 7.74 -65.45
N TRP A 88 -35.83 7.32 -64.18
CA TRP A 88 -36.90 6.45 -63.68
C TRP A 88 -38.29 7.06 -63.84
N CYS A 89 -38.45 8.35 -63.52
CA CYS A 89 -39.72 9.06 -63.71
C CYS A 89 -40.21 9.01 -65.15
N SER A 90 -39.30 9.03 -66.14
CA SER A 90 -39.60 8.85 -67.56
C SER A 90 -39.83 7.38 -67.95
N LEU A 91 -38.99 6.45 -67.47
CA LEU A 91 -39.03 5.04 -67.85
C LEU A 91 -40.20 4.26 -67.22
N ARG A 92 -40.63 4.60 -66.01
CA ARG A 92 -41.65 3.85 -65.26
C ARG A 92 -43.01 3.79 -65.97
N THR A 93 -43.33 4.80 -66.77
CA THR A 93 -44.57 4.85 -67.56
C THR A 93 -44.40 4.27 -68.96
N TRP A 94 -43.19 3.95 -69.39
CA TRP A 94 -42.91 3.46 -70.75
C TRP A 94 -43.24 1.98 -70.90
N GLU A 95 -44.09 1.64 -71.87
CA GLU A 95 -44.63 0.28 -72.06
C GLU A 95 -43.54 -0.77 -72.35
N TRP A 96 -42.53 -0.43 -73.16
CA TRP A 96 -41.39 -1.33 -73.42
C TRP A 96 -40.59 -1.66 -72.16
N PHE A 97 -40.42 -0.69 -71.26
CA PHE A 97 -39.72 -0.90 -70.01
C PHE A 97 -40.52 -1.82 -69.07
N LYS A 98 -41.86 -1.67 -69.01
CA LYS A 98 -42.74 -2.60 -68.27
C LYS A 98 -42.61 -4.04 -68.79
N LEU A 99 -42.63 -4.24 -70.11
CA LEU A 99 -42.43 -5.55 -70.71
C LEU A 99 -41.05 -6.12 -70.35
N TYR A 100 -39.99 -5.34 -70.50
CA TYR A 100 -38.63 -5.73 -70.14
C TYR A 100 -38.52 -6.17 -68.67
N THR A 101 -39.13 -5.44 -67.72
CA THR A 101 -39.09 -5.81 -66.30
C THR A 101 -39.81 -7.13 -65.98
N LYS A 102 -40.82 -7.53 -66.78
CA LYS A 102 -41.50 -8.82 -66.64
C LYS A 102 -40.67 -9.98 -67.20
N VAL A 103 -39.93 -9.74 -68.28
CA VAL A 103 -39.13 -10.77 -68.96
C VAL A 103 -37.76 -10.97 -68.31
N ARG A 104 -37.11 -9.91 -67.83
CA ARG A 104 -35.75 -9.96 -67.26
C ARG A 104 -35.57 -10.98 -66.11
N PRO A 105 -36.50 -11.16 -65.15
CA PRO A 105 -36.36 -12.17 -64.10
C PRO A 105 -36.38 -13.62 -64.59
N MET A 106 -36.83 -13.87 -65.83
CA MET A 106 -36.82 -15.18 -66.47
C MET A 106 -35.45 -15.51 -67.09
N LEU A 107 -34.56 -14.52 -67.23
CA LEU A 107 -33.21 -14.64 -67.79
C LEU A 107 -32.17 -14.57 -66.65
N LYS A 108 -32.00 -15.67 -65.90
CA LYS A 108 -31.16 -15.70 -64.68
C LYS A 108 -29.74 -16.25 -64.86
N GLU A 109 -29.41 -16.86 -65.99
CA GLU A 109 -28.17 -17.64 -66.15
C GLU A 109 -26.87 -16.87 -65.84
N GLY A 110 -26.80 -15.56 -66.13
CA GLY A 110 -25.63 -14.74 -65.80
C GLY A 110 -25.55 -14.23 -64.35
N LYS A 111 -26.67 -14.09 -63.65
CA LYS A 111 -26.68 -13.58 -62.26
C LYS A 111 -26.31 -14.64 -61.23
N ILE A 112 -26.60 -15.90 -61.53
CA ILE A 112 -26.28 -17.02 -60.64
C ILE A 112 -24.77 -17.15 -60.47
N ALA A 113 -23.99 -16.99 -61.54
CA ALA A 113 -22.52 -17.03 -61.50
C ALA A 113 -21.93 -15.90 -60.64
N GLU A 114 -22.39 -14.66 -60.83
CA GLU A 114 -21.95 -13.50 -60.04
C GLU A 114 -22.34 -13.61 -58.55
N GLU A 115 -23.53 -14.18 -58.26
CA GLU A 115 -23.96 -14.46 -56.89
C GLU A 115 -23.13 -15.57 -56.24
N LEU A 116 -22.75 -16.60 -57.00
CA LEU A 116 -21.88 -17.70 -56.54
C LEU A 116 -20.48 -17.22 -56.20
N GLU A 117 -19.91 -16.34 -57.03
CA GLU A 117 -18.59 -15.74 -56.80
C GLU A 117 -18.59 -14.86 -55.54
N LYS A 118 -19.61 -13.99 -55.37
CA LYS A 118 -19.78 -13.19 -54.14
C LYS A 118 -19.99 -14.05 -52.90
N LEU A 119 -20.68 -15.18 -53.04
CA LEU A 119 -20.85 -16.15 -51.94
C LEU A 119 -19.52 -16.80 -51.58
N GLN A 120 -18.71 -17.17 -52.57
CA GLN A 120 -17.38 -17.75 -52.35
C GLN A 120 -16.42 -16.76 -51.67
N GLU A 121 -16.38 -15.50 -52.09
CA GLU A 121 -15.57 -14.47 -51.42
C GLU A 121 -15.99 -14.26 -49.97
N LYS A 122 -17.31 -14.19 -49.72
CA LYS A 122 -17.84 -14.08 -48.36
C LYS A 122 -17.47 -15.29 -47.51
N LEU A 123 -17.62 -16.50 -48.06
CA LEU A 123 -17.24 -17.75 -47.40
C LEU A 123 -15.78 -17.70 -46.98
N LYS A 124 -14.88 -17.34 -47.90
CA LYS A 124 -13.45 -17.21 -47.63
C LYS A 124 -13.15 -16.19 -46.54
N SER A 125 -13.77 -15.01 -46.60
CA SER A 125 -13.59 -13.97 -45.57
C SER A 125 -14.08 -14.44 -44.19
N LEU A 126 -15.19 -15.17 -44.15
CA LEU A 126 -15.76 -15.71 -42.92
C LEU A 126 -14.88 -16.82 -42.34
N GLU A 127 -14.38 -17.72 -43.17
CA GLU A 127 -13.43 -18.77 -42.79
C GLU A 127 -12.15 -18.18 -42.19
N GLU A 128 -11.58 -17.13 -42.81
CA GLU A 128 -10.39 -16.45 -42.27
C GLU A 128 -10.66 -15.76 -40.93
N THR A 129 -11.82 -15.12 -40.76
CA THR A 129 -12.20 -14.52 -39.46
C THR A 129 -12.46 -15.59 -38.41
N LEU A 130 -13.15 -16.67 -38.75
CA LEU A 130 -13.44 -17.77 -37.85
C LEU A 130 -12.14 -18.40 -37.34
N GLN A 131 -11.18 -18.65 -38.22
CA GLN A 131 -9.89 -19.22 -37.85
C GLN A 131 -9.10 -18.33 -36.87
N LYS A 132 -9.14 -17.01 -37.07
CA LYS A 132 -8.48 -16.04 -36.17
C LYS A 132 -9.13 -16.04 -34.79
N GLU A 133 -10.45 -15.98 -34.74
CA GLU A 133 -11.21 -15.99 -33.49
C GLU A 133 -11.09 -17.33 -32.75
N GLU A 134 -11.08 -18.46 -33.45
CA GLU A 134 -10.84 -19.78 -32.85
C GLU A 134 -9.45 -19.89 -32.22
N ASN A 135 -8.42 -19.37 -32.89
CA ASN A 135 -7.06 -19.35 -32.34
C ASN A 135 -6.97 -18.45 -31.10
N LEU A 136 -7.59 -17.26 -31.14
CA LEU A 136 -7.64 -16.35 -30.01
C LEU A 136 -8.37 -17.00 -28.81
N ARG A 137 -9.52 -17.64 -29.08
CA ARG A 137 -10.31 -18.34 -28.07
C ARG A 137 -9.53 -19.48 -27.42
N LYS A 138 -8.81 -20.29 -28.21
CA LYS A 138 -7.94 -21.36 -27.68
C LYS A 138 -6.83 -20.81 -26.77
N ASN A 139 -6.15 -19.75 -27.20
CA ASN A 139 -5.09 -19.13 -26.40
C ASN A 139 -5.62 -18.57 -25.06
N LEU A 140 -6.81 -17.96 -25.08
CA LEU A 140 -7.46 -17.44 -23.87
C LEU A 140 -7.92 -18.56 -22.95
N ASP A 141 -8.47 -19.65 -23.50
CA ASP A 141 -8.91 -20.83 -22.74
C ASP A 141 -7.71 -21.53 -22.06
N ASP A 142 -6.58 -21.65 -22.76
CA ASP A 142 -5.34 -22.19 -22.20
C ASP A 142 -4.78 -21.29 -21.09
N SER A 143 -4.82 -19.97 -21.26
CA SER A 143 -4.42 -19.02 -20.21
C SER A 143 -5.35 -19.09 -19.00
N ALA A 144 -6.66 -19.23 -19.21
CA ALA A 144 -7.64 -19.35 -18.14
C ALA A 144 -7.43 -20.65 -17.34
N LYS A 145 -7.20 -21.78 -18.02
CA LYS A 145 -6.87 -23.06 -17.40
C LYS A 145 -5.60 -22.98 -16.56
N LYS A 146 -4.54 -22.33 -17.05
CA LYS A 146 -3.31 -22.11 -16.26
C LYS A 146 -3.58 -21.32 -14.98
N MET A 147 -4.33 -20.23 -15.09
CA MET A 147 -4.71 -19.42 -13.93
C MET A 147 -5.58 -20.22 -12.93
N GLU A 148 -6.47 -21.09 -13.44
CA GLU A 148 -7.30 -21.95 -12.61
C GLU A 148 -6.49 -23.03 -11.88
N THR A 149 -5.48 -23.62 -12.55
CA THR A 149 -4.53 -24.53 -11.90
C THR A 149 -3.68 -23.85 -10.85
N GLU A 150 -3.13 -22.65 -11.13
CA GLU A 150 -2.36 -21.88 -10.15
C GLU A 150 -3.23 -21.49 -8.94
N LYS A 151 -4.49 -21.12 -9.17
CA LYS A 151 -5.46 -20.83 -8.10
C LYS A 151 -5.73 -22.07 -7.25
N ALA A 152 -5.92 -23.25 -7.87
CA ALA A 152 -6.14 -24.50 -7.14
C ALA A 152 -4.94 -24.88 -6.28
N GLU A 153 -3.71 -24.77 -6.81
CA GLU A 153 -2.48 -25.02 -6.05
C GLU A 153 -2.32 -24.06 -4.87
N LEU A 154 -2.65 -22.76 -5.06
CA LEU A 154 -2.62 -21.77 -3.99
C LEU A 154 -3.67 -22.08 -2.91
N PHE A 155 -4.85 -22.55 -3.30
CA PHE A 155 -5.89 -22.99 -2.35
C PHE A 155 -5.43 -24.21 -1.55
N GLU A 156 -4.80 -25.20 -2.18
CA GLU A 156 -4.27 -26.37 -1.49
C GLU A 156 -3.16 -25.98 -0.49
N LYS A 157 -2.25 -25.09 -0.89
CA LYS A 157 -1.22 -24.52 0.00
C LYS A 157 -1.84 -23.77 1.18
N LEU A 158 -2.89 -22.97 0.94
CA LEU A 158 -3.61 -22.24 1.98
C LEU A 158 -4.25 -23.20 2.99
N GLU A 159 -4.88 -24.27 2.51
CA GLU A 159 -5.53 -25.27 3.35
C GLU A 159 -4.51 -26.08 4.16
N ALA A 160 -3.35 -26.40 3.57
CA ALA A 160 -2.23 -27.00 4.30
C ALA A 160 -1.70 -26.08 5.41
N VAL A 161 -1.53 -24.78 5.14
CA VAL A 161 -1.11 -23.79 6.15
C VAL A 161 -2.16 -23.66 7.25
N LYS A 162 -3.45 -23.62 6.90
CA LYS A 162 -4.56 -23.56 7.87
C LYS A 162 -4.58 -24.79 8.77
N ASN A 163 -4.41 -25.99 8.21
CA ASN A 163 -4.32 -27.24 8.97
C ASN A 163 -3.10 -27.28 9.88
N ASN A 164 -1.95 -26.75 9.44
CA ASN A 164 -0.77 -26.62 10.28
C ASN A 164 -0.97 -25.60 11.40
N LEU A 165 -1.64 -24.48 11.12
CA LEU A 165 -1.97 -23.46 12.11
C LEU A 165 -2.88 -24.03 13.20
N THR A 166 -3.96 -24.71 12.83
CA THR A 166 -4.88 -25.35 13.79
C THR A 166 -4.19 -26.43 14.63
N LYS A 167 -3.25 -27.20 14.06
CA LYS A 167 -2.40 -28.11 14.84
C LYS A 167 -1.50 -27.34 15.82
N SER A 168 -0.91 -26.22 15.37
CA SER A 168 -0.06 -25.37 16.21
C SER A 168 -0.86 -24.73 17.36
N GLU A 169 -2.06 -24.23 17.09
CA GLU A 169 -3.01 -23.70 18.08
C GLU A 169 -3.42 -24.79 19.09
N GLY A 170 -3.70 -26.01 18.62
CA GLY A 170 -3.98 -27.15 19.50
C GLY A 170 -2.80 -27.50 20.41
N ASN A 171 -1.58 -27.51 19.87
CA ASN A 171 -0.36 -27.72 20.65
C ASN A 171 -0.12 -26.58 21.65
N LEU A 172 -0.38 -25.33 21.25
CA LEU A 172 -0.25 -24.16 22.12
C LEU A 172 -1.23 -24.26 23.29
N SER A 173 -2.49 -24.60 23.04
CA SER A 173 -3.51 -24.79 24.07
C SER A 173 -3.15 -25.93 25.04
N GLN A 174 -2.61 -27.04 24.53
CA GLN A 174 -2.09 -28.12 25.39
C GLN A 174 -0.90 -27.66 26.24
N MET A 175 0.03 -26.89 25.66
CA MET A 175 1.16 -26.33 26.41
C MET A 175 0.73 -25.29 27.44
N GLU A 176 -0.29 -24.48 27.15
CA GLU A 176 -0.89 -23.55 28.12
C GLU A 176 -1.57 -24.28 29.28
N SER A 177 -2.31 -25.37 29.00
CA SER A 177 -2.89 -26.21 30.04
C SER A 177 -1.80 -26.86 30.91
N ALA A 178 -0.76 -27.42 30.27
CA ALA A 178 0.36 -28.02 30.99
C ALA A 178 1.12 -26.99 31.83
N LYS A 179 1.29 -25.77 31.31
CA LYS A 179 1.86 -24.64 32.06
C LYS A 179 0.99 -24.28 33.26
N SER A 180 -0.33 -24.15 33.09
CA SER A 180 -1.24 -23.83 34.21
C SER A 180 -1.20 -24.91 35.29
N ASP A 181 -1.13 -26.18 34.93
CA ASP A 181 -1.01 -27.28 35.90
C ASP A 181 0.37 -27.28 36.59
N ALA A 182 1.44 -26.90 35.88
CA ALA A 182 2.76 -26.72 36.47
C ALA A 182 2.81 -25.52 37.42
N ASP A 183 2.19 -24.40 37.06
CA ASP A 183 2.09 -23.20 37.90
C ASP A 183 1.31 -23.50 39.19
N LYS A 184 0.20 -24.25 39.11
CA LYS A 184 -0.54 -24.72 40.30
C LYS A 184 0.33 -25.60 41.21
N LYS A 185 1.06 -26.55 40.64
CA LYS A 185 1.98 -27.41 41.43
C LYS A 185 3.11 -26.62 42.06
N LEU A 186 3.61 -25.60 41.38
CA LEU A 186 4.61 -24.68 41.94
C LEU A 186 4.04 -23.88 43.12
N GLU A 187 2.80 -23.44 43.02
CA GLU A 187 2.12 -22.71 44.09
C GLU A 187 1.86 -23.61 45.31
N GLU A 188 1.37 -24.83 45.09
CA GLU A 188 1.24 -25.86 46.14
C GLU A 188 2.58 -26.19 46.81
N LEU A 189 3.67 -26.32 46.03
CA LEU A 189 5.01 -26.58 46.55
C LEU A 189 5.56 -25.38 47.33
N ASN A 190 5.28 -24.15 46.90
CA ASN A 190 5.68 -22.94 47.63
C ASN A 190 4.91 -22.81 48.95
N GLU A 191 3.64 -23.17 48.98
CA GLU A 191 2.84 -23.18 50.21
C GLU A 191 3.35 -24.25 51.18
N GLN A 192 3.65 -25.46 50.68
CA GLN A 192 4.31 -26.50 51.48
C GLN A 192 5.69 -26.09 52.00
N LEU A 193 6.47 -25.37 51.18
CA LEU A 193 7.77 -24.85 51.61
C LEU A 193 7.60 -23.82 52.74
N ALA A 194 6.63 -22.92 52.62
CA ALA A 194 6.32 -21.94 53.66
C ALA A 194 5.88 -22.62 54.97
N ASP A 195 5.02 -23.64 54.90
CA ASP A 195 4.61 -24.43 56.07
C ASP A 195 5.80 -25.13 56.75
N VAL A 196 6.72 -25.68 55.96
CA VAL A 196 7.93 -26.33 56.48
C VAL A 196 8.90 -25.31 57.08
N GLU A 197 9.04 -24.13 56.47
CA GLU A 197 9.83 -23.03 57.03
C GLU A 197 9.25 -22.56 58.37
N ASP A 198 7.93 -22.38 58.47
CA ASP A 198 7.25 -22.03 59.70
C ASP A 198 7.44 -23.10 60.78
N GLN A 199 7.25 -24.38 60.46
CA GLN A 199 7.55 -25.49 61.36
C GLN A 199 9.01 -25.49 61.81
N ASN A 200 9.95 -25.20 60.91
CA ASN A 200 11.37 -25.14 61.24
C ASN A 200 11.69 -23.97 62.18
N THR A 201 11.04 -22.81 61.98
CA THR A 201 11.18 -21.69 62.93
C THR A 201 10.58 -22.01 64.30
N GLU A 202 9.49 -22.76 64.35
CA GLU A 202 8.86 -23.20 65.61
C GLU A 202 9.72 -24.25 66.33
N ILE A 203 10.32 -25.19 65.59
CA ILE A 203 11.31 -26.13 66.11
C ILE A 203 12.56 -25.40 66.61
N GLN A 204 13.04 -24.36 65.91
CA GLN A 204 14.15 -23.52 66.37
C GLN A 204 13.81 -22.79 67.69
N ARG A 205 12.58 -22.28 67.83
CA ARG A 205 12.11 -21.66 69.07
C ARG A 205 12.02 -22.66 70.22
N SER A 206 11.44 -23.84 69.99
CA SER A 206 11.33 -24.88 71.01
C SER A 206 12.70 -25.42 71.42
N LYS A 207 13.61 -25.61 70.46
CA LYS A 207 15.01 -25.95 70.71
C LYS A 207 15.70 -24.94 71.61
N LYS A 208 15.58 -23.63 71.34
CA LYS A 208 16.15 -22.58 72.21
C LYS A 208 15.60 -22.62 73.63
N LYS A 209 14.31 -22.95 73.79
CA LYS A 209 13.67 -23.07 75.10
C LYS A 209 14.23 -24.26 75.89
N VAL A 210 14.35 -25.41 75.25
CA VAL A 210 14.94 -26.62 75.84
C VAL A 210 16.42 -26.43 76.15
N GLU A 211 17.19 -25.78 75.27
CA GLU A 211 18.59 -25.44 75.53
C GLU A 211 18.72 -24.52 76.76
N GLY A 212 17.82 -23.54 76.92
CA GLY A 212 17.76 -22.69 78.10
C GLY A 212 17.41 -23.46 79.39
N GLU A 213 16.48 -24.42 79.33
CA GLU A 213 16.13 -25.30 80.45
C GLU A 213 17.29 -26.23 80.84
N ILE A 214 18.00 -26.77 79.84
CA ILE A 214 19.20 -27.59 80.06
C ILE A 214 20.29 -26.77 80.77
N ASP A 215 20.54 -25.54 80.35
CA ASP A 215 21.57 -24.71 80.99
C ASP A 215 21.17 -24.26 82.41
N ALA A 216 19.87 -24.04 82.67
CA ALA A 216 19.36 -23.81 84.01
C ALA A 216 19.54 -25.04 84.92
N LEU A 217 19.24 -26.24 84.40
CA LEU A 217 19.44 -27.50 85.12
C LEU A 217 20.91 -27.80 85.37
N LYS A 218 21.81 -27.54 84.41
CA LYS A 218 23.27 -27.66 84.62
C LYS A 218 23.74 -26.75 85.75
N LYS A 219 23.23 -25.51 85.82
CA LYS A 219 23.57 -24.57 86.88
C LYS A 219 23.07 -25.06 88.25
N GLN A 220 21.83 -25.58 88.32
CA GLN A 220 21.31 -26.21 89.54
C GLN A 220 22.11 -27.44 89.97
N ILE A 221 22.53 -28.29 89.04
CA ILE A 221 23.40 -29.44 89.33
C ILE A 221 24.74 -28.96 89.90
N GLN A 222 25.33 -27.92 89.31
CA GLN A 222 26.60 -27.35 89.78
C GLN A 222 26.47 -26.75 91.20
N ASP A 223 25.35 -26.09 91.50
CA ASP A 223 25.06 -25.56 92.84
C ASP A 223 24.82 -26.68 93.86
N LEU A 224 24.12 -27.76 93.47
CA LEU A 224 23.91 -28.94 94.30
C LEU A 224 25.20 -29.73 94.54
N GLU A 225 26.08 -29.85 93.56
CA GLU A 225 27.41 -30.47 93.71
C GLU A 225 28.29 -29.68 94.69
N MET A 226 28.24 -28.34 94.63
CA MET A 226 28.94 -27.47 95.58
C MET A 226 28.37 -27.64 97.00
N SER A 227 27.05 -27.77 97.14
CA SER A 227 26.39 -28.05 98.43
C SER A 227 26.75 -29.43 98.98
N ALA A 228 26.77 -30.46 98.13
CA ALA A 228 27.15 -31.82 98.50
C ALA A 228 28.61 -31.91 98.95
N ARG A 229 29.54 -31.23 98.25
CA ARG A 229 30.96 -31.15 98.69
C ARG A 229 31.11 -30.49 100.06
N LYS A 230 30.27 -29.50 100.37
CA LYS A 230 30.27 -28.82 101.67
C LYS A 230 29.75 -29.75 102.78
N ALA A 231 28.68 -30.50 102.51
CA ALA A 231 28.16 -31.51 103.43
C ALA A 231 29.14 -32.69 103.65
N GLU A 232 29.89 -33.09 102.62
CA GLU A 232 30.94 -34.12 102.73
C GLU A 232 32.10 -33.67 103.63
N MET A 233 32.51 -32.39 103.55
CA MET A 233 33.51 -31.82 104.46
C MET A 233 33.01 -31.74 105.91
N GLU A 234 31.73 -31.43 106.14
CA GLU A 234 31.13 -31.45 107.49
C GLU A 234 31.05 -32.87 108.07
N LYS A 235 30.71 -33.87 107.24
CA LYS A 235 30.73 -35.29 107.64
C LYS A 235 32.13 -35.74 108.05
N GLN A 236 33.17 -35.42 107.28
CA GLN A 236 34.56 -35.78 107.62
C GLN A 236 35.01 -35.13 108.95
N SER A 237 34.56 -33.92 109.24
CA SER A 237 34.80 -33.26 110.54
C SER A 237 34.10 -33.99 111.70
N LYS A 238 32.86 -34.46 111.50
CA LYS A 238 32.10 -35.22 112.50
C LYS A 238 32.66 -36.64 112.73
N ASP A 239 33.13 -37.32 111.68
CA ASP A 239 33.79 -38.62 111.80
C ASP A 239 35.12 -38.53 112.59
N HIS A 240 35.83 -37.41 112.50
CA HIS A 240 37.02 -37.14 113.33
C HIS A 240 36.68 -36.94 114.81
N GLN A 241 35.56 -36.28 115.13
CA GLN A 241 35.06 -36.15 116.51
C GLN A 241 34.58 -37.49 117.09
N ILE A 242 33.99 -38.37 116.27
CA ILE A 242 33.52 -39.69 116.71
C ILE A 242 34.71 -40.61 117.04
N ARG A 243 35.81 -40.57 116.27
CA ARG A 243 37.02 -41.35 116.60
C ARG A 243 37.67 -40.90 117.91
N SER A 244 37.70 -39.60 118.19
CA SER A 244 38.21 -39.06 119.45
C SER A 244 37.37 -39.47 120.66
N LEU A 245 36.06 -39.68 120.50
CA LEU A 245 35.16 -40.11 121.57
C LEU A 245 35.10 -41.64 121.73
N GLN A 246 35.47 -42.40 120.70
CA GLN A 246 35.60 -43.86 120.76
C GLN A 246 36.87 -44.30 121.52
N ASP A 247 37.97 -43.54 121.43
CA ASP A 247 39.20 -43.84 122.16
C ASP A 247 39.11 -43.54 123.68
N GLU A 248 38.23 -42.63 124.11
CA GLU A 248 37.96 -42.36 125.54
C GLU A 248 36.99 -43.40 126.19
N LEU A 249 36.12 -44.05 125.40
CA LEU A 249 35.19 -45.07 125.89
C LEU A 249 35.88 -46.43 126.09
N GLN A 250 36.91 -46.74 125.30
CA GLN A 250 37.70 -47.98 125.40
C GLN A 250 38.53 -48.03 126.71
N GLN A 251 38.99 -46.88 127.22
CA GLN A 251 39.76 -46.79 128.48
C GLN A 251 38.91 -46.98 129.76
N GLN A 252 37.58 -46.81 129.68
CA GLN A 252 36.66 -47.02 130.83
C GLN A 252 36.09 -48.46 130.88
N ALA A 253 36.11 -49.20 129.77
CA ALA A 253 35.57 -50.56 129.68
C ALA A 253 36.48 -51.64 130.32
N GLU A 254 37.79 -51.40 130.45
CA GLU A 254 38.74 -52.35 131.07
C GLU A 254 38.68 -52.39 132.61
N SER A 255 38.02 -51.42 133.25
CA SER A 255 37.87 -51.34 134.71
C SER A 255 36.61 -52.04 135.27
N VAL A 256 35.62 -52.40 134.43
CA VAL A 256 34.29 -52.89 134.92
C VAL A 256 34.06 -54.40 134.68
N ALA A 257 34.76 -55.02 133.73
CA ALA A 257 34.58 -56.45 133.44
C ALA A 257 35.15 -57.42 134.51
N LYS A 258 35.90 -56.91 135.50
CA LYS A 258 36.39 -57.70 136.64
C LYS A 258 35.33 -57.98 137.74
N LEU A 259 34.10 -57.44 137.65
CA LEU A 259 33.13 -57.51 138.75
C LEU A 259 31.75 -58.14 138.47
N ASN A 260 31.37 -58.53 137.24
CA ASN A 260 30.05 -59.12 136.96
C ASN A 260 30.10 -60.56 136.41
N LYS A 261 31.01 -61.37 136.96
CA LYS A 261 31.06 -62.83 136.80
C LYS A 261 30.09 -63.58 137.73
N GLU A 262 29.21 -62.87 138.45
CA GLU A 262 28.47 -63.41 139.61
C GLU A 262 26.94 -63.32 139.53
N ILE A 263 26.30 -63.12 138.37
CA ILE A 263 24.82 -63.23 138.29
C ILE A 263 24.40 -64.03 137.05
N ARG A 264 24.94 -65.26 136.99
CA ARG A 264 24.32 -66.44 136.35
C ARG A 264 23.20 -67.02 137.23
N HIS A 265 22.43 -66.17 137.91
CA HIS A 265 21.44 -66.60 138.90
C HIS A 265 20.01 -66.09 138.62
N GLN A 266 19.75 -65.58 137.42
CA GLN A 266 18.40 -65.12 137.01
C GLN A 266 18.02 -65.64 135.63
N GLU A 267 18.21 -66.94 135.41
CA GLU A 267 17.74 -67.67 134.22
C GLU A 267 16.30 -68.22 134.35
N GLU A 268 15.58 -68.12 135.48
CA GLU A 268 14.41 -69.00 135.67
C GLU A 268 13.13 -68.39 136.29
N LEU A 269 12.94 -67.06 136.27
CA LEU A 269 11.74 -66.47 136.88
C LEU A 269 10.85 -65.59 136.00
N ASN A 270 10.49 -66.04 134.78
CA ASN A 270 9.07 -66.12 134.37
C ASN A 270 8.89 -66.51 132.91
N LYS A 271 9.11 -67.81 132.69
CA LYS A 271 8.32 -68.64 131.78
C LYS A 271 6.87 -68.72 132.31
N LYS A 272 6.15 -67.59 132.26
CA LYS A 272 4.74 -67.41 132.63
C LYS A 272 4.44 -65.98 132.19
N ILE A 273 3.83 -65.73 131.04
CA ILE A 273 2.55 -66.21 130.53
C ILE A 273 2.64 -65.72 129.06
N THR A 274 2.90 -66.55 128.05
CA THR A 274 1.97 -67.53 127.48
C THR A 274 0.55 -67.02 127.55
N GLU A 275 0.23 -66.02 126.73
CA GLU A 275 -1.09 -65.40 126.46
C GLU A 275 -0.76 -63.92 126.17
N ASP A 276 -0.71 -63.40 124.94
CA ASP A 276 -1.59 -63.63 123.81
C ASP A 276 -0.83 -63.22 122.53
N LEU A 277 -0.35 -64.13 121.68
CA LEU A 277 -1.11 -64.81 120.62
C LEU A 277 -2.19 -63.98 119.89
N GLN A 278 -2.15 -62.65 119.90
CA GLN A 278 -3.07 -61.79 119.13
C GLN A 278 -2.37 -60.73 118.26
N GLY A 279 -1.03 -60.65 118.27
CA GLY A 279 -0.27 -59.62 117.54
C GLY A 279 0.37 -60.05 116.21
N GLU A 280 0.38 -61.35 115.90
CA GLU A 280 1.03 -61.88 114.69
C GLU A 280 0.04 -62.23 113.55
N GLU A 281 -1.26 -61.95 113.72
CA GLU A 281 -2.26 -62.15 112.66
C GLU A 281 -2.40 -60.93 111.71
N ASP A 282 -1.82 -59.77 112.06
CA ASP A 282 -1.86 -58.57 111.22
C ASP A 282 -0.63 -58.36 110.28
N LYS A 283 0.43 -59.17 110.40
CA LYS A 283 1.62 -59.01 109.53
C LYS A 283 1.53 -59.72 108.19
N THR A 284 0.63 -60.70 108.04
CA THR A 284 0.49 -61.47 106.78
C THR A 284 -0.37 -60.75 105.73
N ASN A 285 -1.21 -59.79 106.13
CA ASN A 285 -2.07 -59.03 105.21
C ASN A 285 -1.39 -57.81 104.55
N HIS A 286 -0.27 -57.33 105.07
CA HIS A 286 0.49 -56.22 104.47
C HIS A 286 1.46 -56.69 103.36
N ALA A 287 2.02 -57.91 103.49
CA ALA A 287 2.97 -58.45 102.52
C ALA A 287 2.33 -58.83 101.17
N ASN A 288 1.05 -59.26 101.15
CA ASN A 288 0.36 -59.64 99.91
C ASN A 288 -0.11 -58.44 99.05
N LYS A 289 -0.26 -57.23 99.63
CA LYS A 289 -0.67 -56.02 98.87
C LYS A 289 0.49 -55.32 98.14
N ILE A 290 1.73 -55.49 98.59
CA ILE A 290 2.92 -54.87 97.95
C ILE A 290 3.41 -55.71 96.76
N LYS A 291 3.26 -57.04 96.81
CA LYS A 291 3.63 -57.94 95.71
C LYS A 291 2.78 -57.71 94.44
N SER A 292 1.47 -57.52 94.59
CA SER A 292 0.55 -57.27 93.46
C SER A 292 0.76 -55.92 92.75
N LYS A 293 1.36 -54.92 93.42
CA LYS A 293 1.65 -53.61 92.79
C LYS A 293 2.97 -53.59 92.03
N LEU A 294 3.94 -54.44 92.39
CA LEU A 294 5.23 -54.53 91.71
C LEU A 294 5.16 -55.38 90.43
N GLU A 295 4.28 -56.38 90.37
CA GLU A 295 4.03 -57.18 89.15
C GLU A 295 3.27 -56.41 88.06
N GLN A 296 2.49 -55.37 88.43
CA GLN A 296 1.78 -54.51 87.46
C GLN A 296 2.69 -53.45 86.84
N THR A 297 3.61 -52.87 87.62
CA THR A 297 4.60 -51.90 87.11
C THR A 297 5.71 -52.52 86.26
N LEU A 298 5.97 -53.83 86.42
CA LEU A 298 6.96 -54.55 85.61
C LEU A 298 6.42 -54.86 84.20
N ASN A 299 5.15 -55.29 84.10
CA ASN A 299 4.48 -55.52 82.82
C ASN A 299 4.32 -54.22 82.00
N ASP A 300 4.04 -53.07 82.64
CA ASP A 300 3.92 -51.78 81.93
C ASP A 300 5.27 -51.23 81.43
N LEU A 301 6.40 -51.64 82.03
CA LEU A 301 7.75 -51.26 81.58
C LEU A 301 8.27 -52.18 80.45
N GLU A 302 7.92 -53.45 80.47
CA GLU A 302 8.24 -54.39 79.37
C GLU A 302 7.46 -54.05 78.09
N ASP A 303 6.19 -53.65 78.21
CA ASP A 303 5.34 -53.27 77.07
C ASP A 303 5.77 -51.93 76.41
N ASN A 304 6.33 -51.00 77.21
CA ASN A 304 6.88 -49.74 76.70
C ASN A 304 8.24 -49.91 76.02
N LEU A 305 9.09 -50.81 76.52
CA LEU A 305 10.39 -51.13 75.93
C LEU A 305 10.24 -51.84 74.56
N GLU A 306 9.19 -52.66 74.39
CA GLU A 306 8.91 -53.36 73.14
C GLU A 306 8.26 -52.45 72.07
N ARG A 307 7.48 -51.43 72.48
CA ARG A 307 6.99 -50.35 71.60
C ARG A 307 8.11 -49.41 71.14
N GLU A 308 9.05 -49.05 72.01
CA GLU A 308 10.21 -48.23 71.63
C GLU A 308 11.15 -48.94 70.64
N ARG A 309 11.37 -50.26 70.81
CA ARG A 309 12.18 -51.05 69.87
C ARG A 309 11.55 -51.17 68.49
N ARG A 310 10.22 -51.23 68.37
CA ARG A 310 9.51 -51.18 67.08
C ARG A 310 9.54 -49.79 66.45
N ALA A 311 9.28 -48.73 67.21
CA ALA A 311 9.34 -47.35 66.72
C ALA A 311 10.75 -46.95 66.21
N LYS A 312 11.81 -47.42 66.88
CA LYS A 312 13.20 -47.18 66.45
C LYS A 312 13.53 -47.92 65.14
N ALA A 313 13.09 -49.16 64.98
CA ALA A 313 13.31 -49.95 63.76
C ALA A 313 12.55 -49.38 62.55
N ASP A 314 11.34 -48.84 62.75
CA ASP A 314 10.56 -48.19 61.70
C ASP A 314 11.13 -46.81 61.32
N SER A 315 11.67 -46.07 62.31
CA SER A 315 12.37 -44.80 62.08
C SER A 315 13.68 -44.99 61.31
N GLU A 316 14.48 -46.01 61.62
CA GLU A 316 15.71 -46.32 60.86
C GLU A 316 15.43 -46.84 59.44
N LYS A 317 14.32 -47.56 59.20
CA LYS A 317 13.88 -47.91 57.84
C LYS A 317 13.40 -46.70 57.05
N SER A 318 12.65 -45.79 57.68
CA SER A 318 12.19 -44.55 57.06
C SER A 318 13.36 -43.64 56.68
N LYS A 319 14.36 -43.52 57.58
CA LYS A 319 15.60 -42.78 57.32
C LYS A 319 16.37 -43.31 56.11
N ARG A 320 16.55 -44.64 55.99
CA ARG A 320 17.23 -45.23 54.81
C ARG A 320 16.44 -45.06 53.51
N LYS A 321 15.12 -45.01 53.58
CA LYS A 321 14.26 -44.70 52.43
C LYS A 321 14.41 -43.25 51.98
N LEU A 322 14.35 -42.32 52.93
CA LEU A 322 14.53 -40.89 52.68
C LEU A 322 15.94 -40.53 52.21
N GLU A 323 16.99 -41.19 52.73
CA GLU A 323 18.36 -41.02 52.23
C GLU A 323 18.55 -41.57 50.80
N GLY A 324 17.82 -42.65 50.45
CA GLY A 324 17.79 -43.18 49.08
C GLY A 324 17.01 -42.28 48.11
N GLU A 325 15.86 -41.76 48.54
CA GLU A 325 15.04 -40.80 47.78
C GLU A 325 15.78 -39.47 47.60
N LEU A 326 16.49 -38.99 48.61
CA LEU A 326 17.36 -37.80 48.53
C LEU A 326 18.48 -38.00 47.50
N LYS A 327 19.08 -39.19 47.44
CA LYS A 327 20.14 -39.48 46.47
C LYS A 327 19.61 -39.56 45.03
N ILE A 328 18.44 -40.17 44.83
CA ILE A 328 17.77 -40.26 43.52
C ILE A 328 17.31 -38.88 43.05
N THR A 329 16.81 -38.04 43.96
CA THR A 329 16.42 -36.66 43.62
C THR A 329 17.63 -35.79 43.30
N GLN A 330 18.75 -35.96 44.01
CA GLN A 330 20.01 -35.29 43.67
C GLN A 330 20.53 -35.71 42.29
N GLU A 331 20.53 -37.02 41.98
CA GLU A 331 20.90 -37.56 40.68
C GLU A 331 19.93 -37.08 39.57
N SER A 332 18.63 -36.97 39.87
CA SER A 332 17.64 -36.45 38.93
C SER A 332 17.78 -34.95 38.68
N ILE A 333 18.20 -34.17 39.68
CA ILE A 333 18.51 -32.74 39.52
C ILE A 333 19.76 -32.58 38.65
N ASP A 334 20.81 -33.38 38.88
CA ASP A 334 22.03 -33.33 38.07
C ASP A 334 21.76 -33.75 36.60
N GLU A 335 20.93 -34.77 36.38
CA GLU A 335 20.44 -35.20 35.06
C GLU A 335 19.62 -34.09 34.38
N ALA A 336 18.67 -33.48 35.08
CA ALA A 336 17.87 -32.37 34.57
C ALA A 336 18.72 -31.13 34.25
N THR A 337 19.75 -30.86 35.06
CA THR A 337 20.67 -29.74 34.84
C THR A 337 21.58 -29.99 33.63
N ARG A 338 21.96 -31.25 33.37
CA ARG A 338 22.63 -31.66 32.12
C ARG A 338 21.72 -31.52 30.92
N GLN A 339 20.49 -32.03 30.99
CA GLN A 339 19.51 -31.90 29.91
C GLN A 339 19.20 -30.43 29.58
N ARG A 340 19.12 -29.55 30.58
CA ARG A 340 18.96 -28.11 30.38
C ARG A 340 20.15 -27.50 29.62
N ARG A 341 21.38 -27.87 29.98
CA ARG A 341 22.60 -27.43 29.26
C ARG A 341 22.65 -27.95 27.83
N ASP A 342 22.26 -29.20 27.60
CA ASP A 342 22.21 -29.78 26.26
C ASP A 342 21.13 -29.12 25.39
N LEU A 343 19.98 -28.77 25.98
CA LEU A 343 18.93 -28.00 25.32
C LEU A 343 19.36 -26.56 25.02
N GLU A 344 20.05 -25.87 25.94
CA GLU A 344 20.63 -24.55 25.68
C GLU A 344 21.66 -24.58 24.54
N ASN A 345 22.51 -25.62 24.51
CA ASN A 345 23.50 -25.79 23.44
C ASN A 345 22.84 -26.14 22.10
N ASN A 346 21.78 -26.94 22.10
CA ASN A 346 20.99 -27.20 20.90
C ASN A 346 20.24 -25.94 20.43
N MET A 347 19.74 -25.13 21.34
CA MET A 347 19.09 -23.86 21.01
C MET A 347 20.08 -22.91 20.34
N LYS A 348 21.29 -22.75 20.90
CA LYS A 348 22.37 -21.97 20.28
C LYS A 348 22.79 -22.49 18.90
N ARG A 349 22.84 -23.81 18.71
CA ARG A 349 23.08 -24.41 17.38
C ARG A 349 21.95 -24.10 16.41
N LYS A 350 20.70 -24.17 16.87
CA LYS A 350 19.53 -23.84 16.04
C LYS A 350 19.47 -22.37 15.70
N GLU A 351 19.81 -21.47 16.63
CA GLU A 351 19.96 -20.03 16.36
C GLU A 351 21.07 -19.75 15.33
N ALA A 352 22.20 -20.45 15.42
CA ALA A 352 23.27 -20.34 14.43
C ALA A 352 22.85 -20.86 13.04
N GLU A 353 22.11 -21.98 12.98
CA GLU A 353 21.53 -22.50 11.73
C GLU A 353 20.48 -21.54 11.13
N LEU A 354 19.67 -20.89 11.98
CA LEU A 354 18.63 -19.94 11.56
C LEU A 354 19.26 -18.66 10.99
N ASN A 355 20.33 -18.18 11.62
CA ASN A 355 21.13 -17.05 11.11
C ASN A 355 21.84 -17.40 9.79
N ALA A 356 22.39 -18.61 9.68
CA ALA A 356 23.00 -19.08 8.44
C ALA A 356 21.97 -19.23 7.31
N LEU A 357 20.77 -19.74 7.60
CA LEU A 357 19.66 -19.82 6.65
C LEU A 357 19.14 -18.43 6.25
N SER A 358 19.09 -17.48 7.17
CA SER A 358 18.70 -16.09 6.87
C SER A 358 19.72 -15.42 5.95
N SER A 359 21.02 -15.57 6.21
CA SER A 359 22.07 -15.08 5.31
C SER A 359 22.00 -15.75 3.93
N ARG A 360 21.69 -17.05 3.86
CA ARG A 360 21.51 -17.76 2.58
C ARG A 360 20.26 -17.30 1.83
N LEU A 361 19.20 -16.95 2.55
CA LEU A 361 17.98 -16.38 1.99
C LEU A 361 18.27 -14.98 1.40
N GLU A 362 19.07 -14.16 2.07
CA GLU A 362 19.52 -12.87 1.55
C GLU A 362 20.37 -13.01 0.28
N ASP A 363 21.29 -13.99 0.23
CA ASP A 363 22.09 -14.29 -0.97
C ASP A 363 21.21 -14.79 -2.13
N GLU A 364 20.25 -15.68 -1.87
CA GLU A 364 19.26 -16.15 -2.85
C GLU A 364 18.39 -14.98 -3.35
N GLN A 365 17.93 -14.09 -2.47
CA GLN A 365 17.17 -12.89 -2.84
C GLN A 365 18.00 -11.90 -3.68
N ALA A 366 19.29 -11.75 -3.39
CA ALA A 366 20.21 -10.97 -4.22
C ALA A 366 20.39 -11.60 -5.61
N THR A 367 20.44 -12.92 -5.68
CA THR A 367 20.56 -13.67 -6.94
C THR A 367 19.27 -13.59 -7.76
N ILE A 368 18.10 -13.71 -7.14
CA ILE A 368 16.78 -13.50 -7.76
C ILE A 368 16.69 -12.07 -8.30
N SER A 369 17.12 -11.07 -7.53
CA SER A 369 17.13 -9.67 -7.97
C SER A 369 18.03 -9.44 -9.19
N LYS A 370 19.17 -10.13 -9.26
CA LYS A 370 20.08 -10.10 -10.42
C LYS A 370 19.47 -10.77 -11.65
N LEU A 371 18.85 -11.94 -11.48
CA LEU A 371 18.17 -12.67 -12.56
C LEU A 371 16.94 -11.91 -13.06
N GLN A 372 16.17 -11.27 -12.18
CA GLN A 372 15.05 -10.41 -12.57
C GLN A 372 15.51 -9.20 -13.40
N ARG A 373 16.67 -8.59 -13.09
CA ARG A 373 17.26 -7.53 -13.93
C ARG A 373 17.64 -8.08 -15.32
N GLN A 374 18.26 -9.25 -15.38
CA GLN A 374 18.63 -9.90 -16.64
C GLN A 374 17.40 -10.26 -17.49
N ILE A 375 16.34 -10.77 -16.88
CA ILE A 375 15.06 -11.04 -17.56
C ILE A 375 14.49 -9.74 -18.15
N LYS A 376 14.55 -8.63 -17.39
CA LYS A 376 14.04 -7.34 -17.83
C LYS A 376 14.85 -6.75 -18.99
N GLU A 377 16.17 -6.90 -18.98
CA GLU A 377 17.04 -6.53 -20.11
C GLU A 377 16.75 -7.38 -21.36
N LEU A 378 16.57 -8.69 -21.20
CA LEU A 378 16.22 -9.58 -22.31
C LEU A 378 14.82 -9.29 -22.86
N GLN A 379 13.86 -8.93 -22.01
CA GLN A 379 12.52 -8.51 -22.43
C GLN A 379 12.55 -7.17 -23.16
N SER A 380 13.35 -6.19 -22.71
CA SER A 380 13.56 -4.93 -23.43
C SER A 380 14.17 -5.16 -24.80
N ARG A 381 15.17 -6.05 -24.88
CA ARG A 381 15.82 -6.40 -26.15
C ARG A 381 14.90 -7.18 -27.08
N ALA A 382 14.03 -8.03 -26.55
CA ALA A 382 13.00 -8.71 -27.33
C ALA A 382 11.99 -7.71 -27.89
N ALA A 383 11.54 -6.74 -27.09
CA ALA A 383 10.64 -5.68 -27.55
C ALA A 383 11.29 -4.78 -28.62
N GLU A 384 12.56 -4.41 -28.46
CA GLU A 384 13.32 -3.66 -29.47
C GLU A 384 13.43 -4.44 -30.79
N LEU A 385 13.70 -5.75 -30.74
CA LEU A 385 13.74 -6.60 -31.92
C LEU A 385 12.35 -6.79 -32.55
N GLU A 386 11.28 -6.86 -31.75
CA GLU A 386 9.90 -6.89 -32.24
C GLU A 386 9.52 -5.58 -32.95
N ASP A 387 9.91 -4.43 -32.42
CA ASP A 387 9.71 -3.12 -33.04
C ASP A 387 10.54 -2.96 -34.33
N GLU A 388 11.78 -3.46 -34.38
CA GLU A 388 12.58 -3.52 -35.60
C GLU A 388 11.90 -4.40 -36.67
N VAL A 389 11.40 -5.58 -36.30
CA VAL A 389 10.67 -6.47 -37.23
C VAL A 389 9.35 -5.82 -37.69
N GLN A 390 8.66 -5.09 -36.83
CA GLN A 390 7.44 -4.36 -37.18
C GLN A 390 7.74 -3.21 -38.16
N ASN A 391 8.82 -2.46 -37.93
CA ASN A 391 9.29 -1.42 -38.83
C ASN A 391 9.74 -1.99 -40.18
N GLU A 392 10.42 -3.12 -40.19
CA GLU A 392 10.83 -3.81 -41.42
C GLU A 392 9.62 -4.35 -42.19
N ARG A 393 8.60 -4.88 -41.50
CA ARG A 393 7.31 -5.28 -42.12
C ARG A 393 6.57 -4.09 -42.72
N GLN A 394 6.54 -2.94 -42.05
CA GLN A 394 5.93 -1.72 -42.59
C GLN A 394 6.70 -1.17 -43.79
N SER A 395 8.04 -1.20 -43.74
CA SER A 395 8.91 -0.81 -44.86
C SER A 395 8.69 -1.74 -46.06
N ARG A 396 8.65 -3.05 -45.84
CA ARG A 396 8.38 -4.05 -46.88
C ARG A 396 6.99 -3.89 -47.48
N SER A 397 5.96 -3.61 -46.69
CA SER A 397 4.61 -3.33 -47.20
C SER A 397 4.55 -2.07 -48.06
N LYS A 398 5.33 -1.03 -47.72
CA LYS A 398 5.46 0.19 -48.56
C LYS A 398 6.19 -0.11 -49.86
N THR A 399 7.26 -0.90 -49.81
CA THR A 399 8.00 -1.33 -51.01
C THR A 399 7.16 -2.25 -51.90
N ASP A 400 6.38 -3.16 -51.32
CA ASP A 400 5.47 -4.03 -52.07
C ASP A 400 4.32 -3.24 -52.71
N LYS A 401 3.81 -2.19 -52.05
CA LYS A 401 2.88 -1.24 -52.66
C LYS A 401 3.53 -0.45 -53.80
N ALA A 402 4.71 0.13 -53.60
CA ALA A 402 5.42 0.84 -54.65
C ALA A 402 5.75 -0.08 -55.84
N ARG A 403 6.07 -1.34 -55.58
CA ARG A 403 6.30 -2.36 -56.61
C ARG A 403 5.01 -2.75 -57.33
N SER A 404 3.89 -2.86 -56.62
CA SER A 404 2.57 -3.08 -57.22
C SER A 404 2.13 -1.90 -58.08
N ASP A 405 2.38 -0.66 -57.63
CA ASP A 405 2.06 0.56 -58.37
C ASP A 405 2.94 0.67 -59.63
N ILE A 406 4.25 0.38 -59.53
CA ILE A 406 5.15 0.31 -60.69
C ILE A 406 4.77 -0.84 -61.64
N GLN A 407 4.32 -1.97 -61.11
CA GLN A 407 3.85 -3.09 -61.92
C GLN A 407 2.54 -2.76 -62.65
N HIS A 408 1.66 -1.97 -62.02
CA HIS A 408 0.45 -1.45 -62.65
C HIS A 408 0.78 -0.38 -63.70
N GLU A 409 1.75 0.50 -63.46
CA GLU A 409 2.27 1.45 -64.45
C GLU A 409 2.95 0.73 -65.63
N LEU A 410 3.61 -0.41 -65.38
CA LEU A 410 4.17 -1.30 -66.40
C LEU A 410 3.07 -1.97 -67.23
N GLU A 411 2.00 -2.45 -66.59
CA GLU A 411 0.82 -3.01 -67.26
C GLU A 411 0.10 -1.94 -68.09
N GLU A 412 -0.08 -0.71 -67.59
CA GLU A 412 -0.63 0.41 -68.36
C GLU A 412 0.28 0.85 -69.53
N LEU A 413 1.60 0.78 -69.37
CA LEU A 413 2.56 1.01 -70.46
C LEU A 413 2.53 -0.13 -71.49
N ASN A 414 2.32 -1.37 -71.04
CA ASN A 414 2.20 -2.54 -71.91
C ASN A 414 0.87 -2.55 -72.66
N ASP A 415 -0.23 -2.13 -72.02
CA ASP A 415 -1.54 -1.92 -72.67
C ASP A 415 -1.47 -0.77 -73.68
N ARG A 416 -0.73 0.31 -73.40
CA ARG A 416 -0.43 1.37 -74.39
C ARG A 416 0.46 0.89 -75.54
N LEU A 417 1.36 -0.05 -75.28
CA LEU A 417 2.21 -0.67 -76.30
C LEU A 417 1.40 -1.64 -77.18
N ASP A 418 0.46 -2.39 -76.60
CA ASP A 418 -0.47 -3.27 -77.31
C ASP A 418 -1.54 -2.47 -78.09
N GLU A 419 -2.00 -1.31 -77.59
CA GLU A 419 -2.83 -0.37 -78.36
C GLU A 419 -2.06 0.24 -79.55
N GLN A 420 -0.77 0.56 -79.40
CA GLN A 420 0.07 1.01 -80.53
C GLN A 420 0.46 -0.13 -81.48
N GLY A 421 0.62 -1.36 -80.98
CA GLY A 421 0.88 -2.57 -81.76
C GLY A 421 -0.34 -3.01 -82.58
N GLY A 422 -1.54 -2.92 -82.01
CA GLY A 422 -2.81 -3.23 -82.66
C GLY A 422 -3.16 -2.24 -83.79
N ALA A 423 -2.84 -0.95 -83.61
CA ALA A 423 -2.99 0.06 -84.65
C ALA A 423 -2.07 -0.17 -85.87
N THR A 424 -0.93 -0.84 -85.68
CA THR A 424 0.03 -1.13 -86.75
C THR A 424 -0.21 -2.49 -87.42
N ALA A 425 -0.77 -3.47 -86.69
CA ALA A 425 -1.16 -4.78 -87.23
C ALA A 425 -2.45 -4.72 -88.08
N ALA A 426 -3.43 -3.90 -87.69
CA ALA A 426 -4.68 -3.71 -88.45
C ALA A 426 -4.46 -3.07 -89.84
N GLN A 427 -3.38 -2.30 -90.02
CA GLN A 427 -3.05 -1.66 -91.30
C GLN A 427 -2.31 -2.60 -92.28
N ILE A 428 -1.62 -3.63 -91.79
CA ILE A 428 -0.90 -4.62 -92.63
C ILE A 428 -1.83 -5.76 -93.09
N GLU A 429 -2.82 -6.15 -92.29
CA GLU A 429 -3.78 -7.22 -92.65
C GLU A 429 -4.87 -6.78 -93.65
N ILE A 430 -5.23 -5.49 -93.67
CA ILE A 430 -6.21 -4.94 -94.63
C ILE A 430 -5.67 -4.91 -96.07
N ASN A 431 -4.36 -4.75 -96.26
CA ASN A 431 -3.74 -4.74 -97.59
C ASN A 431 -3.48 -6.14 -98.16
N LYS A 432 -3.26 -7.17 -97.32
CA LYS A 432 -3.10 -8.57 -97.80
C LYS A 432 -4.43 -9.29 -98.11
N LYS A 433 -5.54 -8.90 -97.50
CA LYS A 433 -6.87 -9.51 -97.76
C LYS A 433 -7.56 -8.95 -99.03
N ARG A 434 -7.23 -7.72 -99.46
CA ARG A 434 -7.86 -7.10 -100.65
C ARG A 434 -7.33 -7.61 -102.00
N GLU A 435 -6.13 -8.17 -102.07
CA GLU A 435 -5.57 -8.73 -103.32
C GLU A 435 -5.81 -10.25 -103.49
N ALA A 436 -6.01 -11.00 -102.40
CA ALA A 436 -6.19 -12.46 -102.44
C ALA A 436 -7.65 -12.91 -102.69
N GLU A 437 -8.66 -12.08 -102.39
CA GLU A 437 -10.08 -12.44 -102.55
C GLU A 437 -10.62 -12.20 -103.98
N LEU A 438 -9.99 -11.32 -104.77
CA LEU A 438 -10.39 -11.05 -106.16
C LEU A 438 -9.96 -12.14 -107.17
N ALA A 439 -8.93 -12.93 -106.85
CA ALA A 439 -8.40 -13.98 -107.72
C ALA A 439 -9.00 -15.38 -107.49
N LYS A 440 -9.59 -15.62 -106.31
CA LYS A 440 -10.13 -16.94 -105.92
C LYS A 440 -11.60 -17.14 -106.32
N LEU A 441 -12.41 -16.08 -106.25
CA LEU A 441 -13.85 -16.12 -106.56
C LEU A 441 -14.20 -16.29 -108.05
N ARG A 442 -13.21 -16.24 -108.96
CA ARG A 442 -13.40 -16.50 -110.40
C ARG A 442 -12.97 -17.91 -110.84
N ARG A 443 -12.26 -18.69 -110.01
CA ARG A 443 -11.89 -20.08 -110.31
C ARG A 443 -12.81 -21.11 -109.63
N ASP A 444 -13.39 -20.78 -108.48
CA ASP A 444 -14.19 -21.73 -107.69
C ASP A 444 -15.65 -21.93 -108.22
N ILE A 445 -16.11 -21.13 -109.19
CA ILE A 445 -17.47 -21.21 -109.74
C ILE A 445 -17.58 -22.14 -110.96
N GLU A 446 -16.49 -22.35 -111.72
CA GLU A 446 -16.49 -23.21 -112.91
C GLU A 446 -16.02 -24.66 -112.64
N GLU A 447 -15.31 -24.92 -111.53
CA GLU A 447 -14.88 -26.27 -111.13
C GLU A 447 -15.92 -27.02 -110.25
N ALA A 448 -16.89 -26.30 -109.66
CA ALA A 448 -17.93 -26.88 -108.80
C ALA A 448 -19.10 -27.55 -109.57
N ASN A 449 -19.34 -27.14 -110.82
CA ASN A 449 -20.45 -27.69 -111.62
C ASN A 449 -20.11 -29.04 -112.30
N MET A 450 -18.83 -29.33 -112.59
CA MET A 450 -18.43 -30.63 -113.17
C MET A 450 -18.23 -31.75 -112.14
N ASN A 451 -18.00 -31.43 -110.86
CA ASN A 451 -17.85 -32.42 -109.78
C ASN A 451 -19.19 -32.88 -109.16
N HIS A 452 -20.28 -32.13 -109.37
CA HIS A 452 -21.58 -32.44 -108.75
C HIS A 452 -22.31 -33.63 -109.41
N GLU A 453 -22.13 -33.85 -110.72
CA GLU A 453 -22.73 -34.99 -111.44
C GLU A 453 -22.02 -36.33 -111.17
N SER A 454 -20.72 -36.33 -110.84
CA SER A 454 -19.96 -37.53 -110.50
C SER A 454 -20.25 -38.04 -109.08
N GLN A 455 -20.55 -37.14 -108.13
CA GLN A 455 -20.85 -37.48 -106.73
C GLN A 455 -22.26 -38.06 -106.51
N LEU A 456 -23.23 -37.73 -107.38
CA LEU A 456 -24.62 -38.24 -107.30
C LEU A 456 -24.73 -39.76 -107.52
N ALA A 457 -23.81 -40.36 -108.27
CA ALA A 457 -23.77 -41.81 -108.51
C ALA A 457 -23.17 -42.60 -107.32
N ALA A 458 -22.24 -42.01 -106.56
CA ALA A 458 -21.65 -42.62 -105.35
C ALA A 458 -22.56 -42.52 -104.11
N LEU A 459 -23.39 -41.47 -104.03
CA LEU A 459 -24.34 -41.24 -102.93
C LEU A 459 -25.47 -42.27 -102.86
N ARG A 460 -25.91 -42.82 -103.99
CA ARG A 460 -26.97 -43.85 -104.03
C ARG A 460 -26.58 -45.18 -103.38
N LYS A 461 -25.27 -45.50 -103.33
CA LYS A 461 -24.75 -46.72 -102.67
C LYS A 461 -24.53 -46.53 -101.16
N LYS A 462 -24.14 -45.32 -100.73
CA LYS A 462 -23.98 -44.95 -99.31
C LYS A 462 -25.30 -44.81 -98.55
N HIS A 463 -26.37 -44.43 -99.26
CA HIS A 463 -27.67 -44.19 -98.62
C HIS A 463 -28.35 -45.48 -98.13
N THR A 464 -28.04 -46.63 -98.74
CA THR A 464 -28.60 -47.93 -98.34
C THR A 464 -27.95 -48.45 -97.05
N ASP A 465 -26.64 -48.26 -96.88
CA ASP A 465 -25.90 -48.67 -95.68
C ASP A 465 -26.19 -47.74 -94.48
N ALA A 466 -26.41 -46.44 -94.72
CA ALA A 466 -26.78 -45.47 -93.68
C ALA A 466 -28.19 -45.69 -93.09
N VAL A 467 -29.12 -46.28 -93.84
CA VAL A 467 -30.48 -46.58 -93.35
C VAL A 467 -30.47 -47.75 -92.36
N ALA A 468 -29.56 -48.72 -92.53
CA ALA A 468 -29.38 -49.81 -91.57
C ALA A 468 -28.76 -49.32 -90.25
N GLU A 469 -27.76 -48.44 -90.31
CA GLU A 469 -27.10 -47.86 -89.13
C GLU A 469 -28.01 -46.90 -88.34
N LEU A 470 -28.87 -46.14 -89.03
CA LEU A 470 -29.88 -45.29 -88.39
C LEU A 470 -31.00 -46.08 -87.69
N THR A 471 -31.25 -47.33 -88.11
CA THR A 471 -32.26 -48.19 -87.46
C THR A 471 -31.73 -48.74 -86.13
N ASP A 472 -30.45 -49.13 -86.05
CA ASP A 472 -29.79 -49.57 -84.81
C ASP A 472 -29.59 -48.41 -83.81
N GLN A 473 -29.31 -47.20 -84.29
CA GLN A 473 -29.21 -46.01 -83.44
C GLN A 473 -30.57 -45.61 -82.84
N LEU A 474 -31.68 -45.89 -83.55
CA LEU A 474 -33.03 -45.55 -83.08
C LEU A 474 -33.48 -46.45 -81.91
N ASP A 475 -33.14 -47.74 -81.94
CA ASP A 475 -33.38 -48.70 -80.85
C ASP A 475 -32.53 -48.39 -79.60
N GLN A 476 -31.32 -47.87 -79.79
CA GLN A 476 -30.43 -47.46 -78.70
C GLN A 476 -30.92 -46.17 -78.00
N ILE A 477 -31.44 -45.21 -78.78
CA ILE A 477 -32.05 -43.97 -78.27
C ILE A 477 -33.36 -44.26 -77.52
N GLN A 478 -34.15 -45.25 -77.95
CA GLN A 478 -35.39 -45.63 -77.25
C GLN A 478 -35.14 -46.23 -75.86
N LYS A 479 -34.07 -47.03 -75.70
CA LYS A 479 -33.62 -47.53 -74.38
C LYS A 479 -33.05 -46.43 -73.48
N GLN A 480 -32.27 -45.50 -74.05
CA GLN A 480 -31.75 -44.36 -73.29
C GLN A 480 -32.86 -43.41 -72.83
N LYS A 481 -33.90 -43.20 -73.66
CA LYS A 481 -35.08 -42.43 -73.29
C LYS A 481 -35.82 -43.03 -72.08
N GLN A 482 -36.03 -44.35 -72.05
CA GLN A 482 -36.68 -45.02 -70.91
C GLN A 482 -35.87 -44.90 -69.60
N LYS A 483 -34.54 -44.91 -69.70
CA LYS A 483 -33.65 -44.68 -68.55
C LYS A 483 -33.75 -43.22 -68.05
N LEU A 484 -33.70 -42.26 -68.96
CA LEU A 484 -33.84 -40.84 -68.65
C LEU A 484 -35.22 -40.48 -68.09
N GLU A 485 -36.29 -41.15 -68.53
CA GLU A 485 -37.64 -40.97 -67.97
C GLU A 485 -37.75 -41.48 -66.52
N LYS A 486 -37.04 -42.58 -66.18
CA LYS A 486 -36.93 -43.06 -64.80
C LYS A 486 -36.12 -42.12 -63.92
N ASP A 487 -34.97 -41.66 -64.41
CA ASP A 487 -34.10 -40.73 -63.66
C ASP A 487 -34.81 -39.39 -63.45
N LYS A 488 -35.57 -38.90 -64.45
CA LYS A 488 -36.41 -37.70 -64.32
C LYS A 488 -37.46 -37.86 -63.21
N MET A 489 -38.16 -38.99 -63.13
CA MET A 489 -39.13 -39.23 -62.05
C MET A 489 -38.46 -39.27 -60.67
N GLN A 490 -37.25 -39.82 -60.56
CA GLN A 490 -36.50 -39.82 -59.31
C GLN A 490 -36.06 -38.40 -58.89
N TYR A 491 -35.59 -37.58 -59.84
CA TYR A 491 -35.21 -36.20 -59.54
C TYR A 491 -36.40 -35.32 -59.17
N VAL A 492 -37.58 -35.53 -59.79
CA VAL A 492 -38.81 -34.82 -59.39
C VAL A 492 -39.17 -35.15 -57.94
N ARG A 493 -39.10 -36.43 -57.55
CA ARG A 493 -39.39 -36.86 -56.17
C ARG A 493 -38.41 -36.28 -55.15
N ASN A 494 -37.11 -36.28 -55.47
CA ASN A 494 -36.11 -35.64 -54.62
C ASN A 494 -36.30 -34.12 -54.51
N THR A 495 -36.84 -33.48 -55.56
CA THR A 495 -37.13 -32.04 -55.55
C THR A 495 -38.34 -31.73 -54.67
N GLU A 496 -39.35 -32.60 -54.66
CA GLU A 496 -40.52 -32.50 -53.76
C GLU A 496 -40.11 -32.71 -52.30
N ASP A 497 -39.25 -33.68 -51.99
CA ASP A 497 -38.73 -33.91 -50.64
C ASP A 497 -37.84 -32.76 -50.13
N LEU A 498 -36.99 -32.19 -51.00
CA LEU A 498 -36.18 -31.02 -50.68
C LEU A 498 -37.02 -29.75 -50.49
N ALA A 499 -38.10 -29.59 -51.25
CA ALA A 499 -39.04 -28.48 -51.06
C ALA A 499 -39.76 -28.60 -49.70
N ALA A 500 -40.18 -29.81 -49.31
CA ALA A 500 -40.79 -30.05 -48.00
C ALA A 500 -39.81 -29.79 -46.83
N GLN A 501 -38.53 -30.15 -46.98
CA GLN A 501 -37.50 -29.80 -45.99
C GLN A 501 -37.24 -28.29 -45.93
N LEU A 502 -37.20 -27.61 -47.08
CA LEU A 502 -37.01 -26.16 -47.15
C LEU A 502 -38.15 -25.39 -46.46
N ASP A 503 -39.39 -25.85 -46.61
CA ASP A 503 -40.55 -25.26 -45.93
C ASP A 503 -40.49 -25.49 -44.41
N GLY A 504 -40.03 -26.66 -43.97
CA GLY A 504 -39.78 -26.96 -42.56
C GLY A 504 -38.70 -26.07 -41.93
N GLU A 505 -37.56 -25.90 -42.62
CA GLU A 505 -36.47 -25.01 -42.20
C GLU A 505 -36.89 -23.53 -42.21
N SER A 506 -37.70 -23.12 -43.19
CA SER A 506 -38.27 -21.77 -43.24
C SER A 506 -39.17 -21.47 -42.04
N ALA A 507 -40.03 -22.43 -41.65
CA ALA A 507 -40.86 -22.31 -40.45
C ALA A 507 -40.04 -22.26 -39.15
N ALA A 508 -38.99 -23.10 -39.04
CA ALA A 508 -38.06 -23.08 -37.91
C ALA A 508 -37.30 -21.75 -37.82
N LYS A 509 -36.85 -21.20 -38.95
CA LYS A 509 -36.20 -19.89 -39.03
C LYS A 509 -37.11 -18.76 -38.53
N VAL A 510 -38.37 -18.74 -38.94
CA VAL A 510 -39.34 -17.71 -38.46
C VAL A 510 -39.61 -17.84 -36.95
N SER A 511 -39.62 -19.07 -36.42
CA SER A 511 -39.73 -19.30 -34.97
C SER A 511 -38.50 -18.78 -34.22
N ASN A 512 -37.30 -19.07 -34.73
CA ASN A 512 -36.04 -18.61 -34.14
C ASN A 512 -35.90 -17.08 -34.22
N GLU A 513 -36.31 -16.44 -35.32
CA GLU A 513 -36.33 -14.98 -35.43
C GLU A 513 -37.26 -14.31 -34.41
N LYS A 514 -38.36 -14.96 -34.02
CA LYS A 514 -39.24 -14.48 -32.94
C LYS A 514 -38.57 -14.62 -31.56
N LEU A 515 -37.88 -15.74 -31.29
CA LEU A 515 -37.13 -15.91 -30.05
C LEU A 515 -35.97 -14.91 -29.94
N VAL A 516 -35.24 -14.67 -31.03
CA VAL A 516 -34.16 -13.67 -31.07
C VAL A 516 -34.70 -12.29 -30.73
N LYS A 517 -35.82 -11.86 -31.34
CA LYS A 517 -36.46 -10.57 -30.98
C LYS A 517 -36.94 -10.51 -29.53
N GLN A 518 -37.41 -11.62 -28.97
CA GLN A 518 -37.81 -11.69 -27.57
C GLN A 518 -36.60 -11.55 -26.64
N PHE A 519 -35.48 -12.19 -26.96
CA PHE A 519 -34.24 -12.05 -26.20
C PHE A 519 -33.60 -10.67 -26.37
N GLU A 520 -33.67 -10.05 -27.55
CA GLU A 520 -33.26 -8.65 -27.76
C GLU A 520 -34.08 -7.68 -26.90
N LEU A 521 -35.39 -7.89 -26.77
CA LEU A 521 -36.25 -7.11 -25.88
C LEU A 521 -35.88 -7.31 -24.40
N GLN A 522 -35.59 -8.54 -23.99
CA GLN A 522 -35.15 -8.82 -22.61
C GLN A 522 -33.76 -8.24 -22.32
N LEU A 523 -32.84 -8.31 -23.29
CA LEU A 523 -31.51 -7.72 -23.19
C LEU A 523 -31.61 -6.19 -23.03
N ASN A 524 -32.47 -5.54 -23.83
CA ASN A 524 -32.71 -4.11 -23.73
C ASN A 524 -33.36 -3.71 -22.39
N ASP A 525 -34.29 -4.48 -21.85
CA ASP A 525 -34.87 -4.22 -20.51
C ASP A 525 -33.81 -4.39 -19.40
N LEU A 526 -32.98 -5.43 -19.48
CA LEU A 526 -31.87 -5.64 -18.54
C LEU A 526 -30.81 -4.55 -18.64
N GLN A 527 -30.51 -4.08 -19.85
CA GLN A 527 -29.55 -3.01 -20.08
C GLN A 527 -30.09 -1.66 -19.57
N ALA A 528 -31.37 -1.36 -19.79
CA ALA A 528 -32.02 -0.19 -19.21
C ALA A 528 -32.02 -0.23 -17.66
N ARG A 529 -32.22 -1.40 -17.05
CA ARG A 529 -32.10 -1.58 -15.60
C ARG A 529 -30.67 -1.43 -15.09
N ALA A 530 -29.68 -1.93 -15.83
CA ALA A 530 -28.27 -1.78 -15.49
C ALA A 530 -27.82 -0.32 -15.58
N ASP A 531 -28.31 0.43 -16.58
CA ASP A 531 -28.05 1.85 -16.72
C ASP A 531 -28.70 2.67 -15.58
N GLU A 532 -29.93 2.31 -15.19
CA GLU A 532 -30.62 2.92 -14.04
C GLU A 532 -29.91 2.62 -12.71
N GLN A 533 -29.48 1.38 -12.50
CA GLN A 533 -28.68 1.00 -11.32
C GLN A 533 -27.32 1.73 -11.31
N SER A 534 -26.70 1.93 -12.48
CA SER A 534 -25.45 2.69 -12.59
C SER A 534 -25.65 4.17 -12.26
N ARG A 535 -26.78 4.77 -12.66
CA ARG A 535 -27.16 6.14 -12.24
C ARG A 535 -27.37 6.23 -10.74
N GLN A 536 -28.12 5.29 -10.16
CA GLN A 536 -28.35 5.25 -8.70
C GLN A 536 -27.03 5.08 -7.92
N LEU A 537 -26.10 4.25 -8.40
CA LEU A 537 -24.76 4.12 -7.80
C LEU A 537 -23.96 5.42 -7.91
N HIS A 538 -24.08 6.16 -9.02
CA HIS A 538 -23.47 7.46 -9.17
C HIS A 538 -24.05 8.49 -8.19
N ASP A 539 -25.38 8.52 -8.05
CA ASP A 539 -26.08 9.39 -7.10
C ASP A 539 -25.68 9.05 -5.66
N TYR A 540 -25.65 7.77 -5.27
CA TYR A 540 -25.17 7.36 -3.94
C TYR A 540 -23.70 7.69 -3.72
N SER A 541 -22.85 7.57 -4.74
CA SER A 541 -21.44 7.99 -4.66
C SER A 541 -21.32 9.49 -4.45
N SER A 542 -22.15 10.30 -5.12
CA SER A 542 -22.20 11.76 -4.95
C SER A 542 -22.64 12.16 -3.54
N VAL A 543 -23.68 11.49 -2.99
CA VAL A 543 -24.16 11.70 -1.63
C VAL A 543 -23.09 11.28 -0.62
N ARG A 544 -22.43 10.13 -0.84
CA ARG A 544 -21.32 9.67 0.01
C ARG A 544 -20.16 10.66 0.04
N ASN A 545 -19.79 11.22 -1.11
CA ASN A 545 -18.74 12.23 -1.17
C ASN A 545 -19.17 13.54 -0.49
N ARG A 546 -20.43 13.95 -0.62
CA ARG A 546 -20.96 15.12 0.09
C ARG A 546 -20.93 14.92 1.61
N LEU A 547 -21.42 13.77 2.09
CA LEU A 547 -21.37 13.41 3.51
C LEU A 547 -19.92 13.26 4.00
N GLY A 548 -19.01 12.77 3.16
CA GLY A 548 -17.58 12.72 3.48
C GLY A 548 -16.98 14.10 3.66
N ASN A 549 -17.35 15.06 2.81
CA ASN A 549 -16.91 16.46 2.95
C ASN A 549 -17.52 17.09 4.21
N GLU A 550 -18.83 16.91 4.44
CA GLU A 550 -19.51 17.39 5.66
C GLU A 550 -18.86 16.79 6.92
N ASN A 551 -18.50 15.51 6.91
CA ASN A 551 -17.78 14.86 8.01
C ASN A 551 -16.36 15.42 8.19
N SER A 552 -15.65 15.72 7.10
CA SER A 552 -14.31 16.34 7.18
C SER A 552 -14.39 17.75 7.76
N ASP A 553 -15.41 18.52 7.37
CA ASP A 553 -15.67 19.86 7.93
C ASP A 553 -16.04 19.79 9.41
N MET A 554 -16.83 18.80 9.83
CA MET A 554 -17.17 18.58 11.24
C MET A 554 -15.94 18.15 12.07
N ILE A 555 -15.07 17.31 11.51
CA ILE A 555 -13.78 16.95 12.15
C ILE A 555 -12.92 18.20 12.33
N ARG A 556 -12.82 19.05 11.30
CA ARG A 556 -12.08 20.31 11.41
C ARG A 556 -12.66 21.25 12.47
N GLN A 557 -13.99 21.38 12.55
CA GLN A 557 -14.64 22.17 13.61
C GLN A 557 -14.40 21.59 15.01
N LEU A 558 -14.32 20.26 15.14
CA LEU A 558 -13.97 19.58 16.38
C LEU A 558 -12.51 19.88 16.77
N GLU A 559 -11.57 19.79 15.83
CA GLU A 559 -10.16 20.11 16.04
C GLU A 559 -9.97 21.57 16.46
N ASP A 560 -10.64 22.51 15.78
CA ASP A 560 -10.63 23.94 16.14
C ASP A 560 -11.20 24.16 17.57
N ALA A 561 -12.25 23.43 17.95
CA ALA A 561 -12.83 23.50 19.29
C ALA A 561 -11.94 22.86 20.37
N GLU A 562 -11.27 21.75 20.07
CA GLU A 562 -10.29 21.11 20.95
C GLU A 562 -9.07 22.00 21.17
N GLU A 563 -8.61 22.72 20.15
CA GLU A 563 -7.53 23.70 20.27
C GLU A 563 -7.96 24.90 21.12
N GLN A 564 -9.20 25.38 20.98
CA GLN A 564 -9.79 26.38 21.88
C GLN A 564 -9.89 25.89 23.33
N ILE A 565 -10.28 24.64 23.56
CA ILE A 565 -10.32 24.05 24.90
C ILE A 565 -8.91 23.93 25.48
N SER A 566 -7.92 23.51 24.69
CA SER A 566 -6.51 23.41 25.11
C SER A 566 -5.93 24.77 25.50
N THR A 567 -6.20 25.82 24.71
CA THR A 567 -5.79 27.19 25.03
C THR A 567 -6.49 27.72 26.29
N LEU A 568 -7.79 27.48 26.45
CA LEU A 568 -8.52 27.82 27.68
C LEU A 568 -8.02 27.05 28.90
N GLN A 569 -7.63 25.78 28.76
CA GLN A 569 -7.03 24.99 29.84
C GLN A 569 -5.66 25.53 30.24
N ARG A 570 -4.82 25.94 29.28
CA ARG A 570 -3.56 26.65 29.56
C ARG A 570 -3.80 27.95 30.31
N PHE A 571 -4.79 28.75 29.87
CA PHE A 571 -5.13 30.02 30.51
C PHE A 571 -5.67 29.81 31.93
N LYS A 572 -6.51 28.79 32.13
CA LYS A 572 -6.97 28.36 33.47
C LYS A 572 -5.79 27.94 34.35
N GLY A 573 -4.82 27.20 33.81
CA GLY A 573 -3.60 26.83 34.53
C GLY A 573 -2.80 28.06 34.97
N GLN A 574 -2.61 29.03 34.09
CA GLN A 574 -1.94 30.31 34.39
C GLN A 574 -2.67 31.09 35.49
N LEU A 575 -4.00 31.21 35.40
CA LEU A 575 -4.80 31.88 36.43
C LEU A 575 -4.76 31.15 37.78
N THR A 576 -4.74 29.82 37.75
CA THR A 576 -4.62 29.00 38.97
C THR A 576 -3.26 29.24 39.62
N GLN A 577 -2.17 29.25 38.83
CA GLN A 577 -0.83 29.57 39.32
C GLN A 577 -0.76 30.99 39.90
N GLN A 578 -1.35 31.98 39.24
CA GLN A 578 -1.42 33.35 39.77
C GLN A 578 -2.16 33.42 41.10
N ILE A 579 -3.24 32.64 41.26
CA ILE A 579 -3.97 32.54 42.54
C ILE A 579 -3.09 31.88 43.61
N GLU A 580 -2.36 30.83 43.27
CA GLU A 580 -1.41 30.14 44.17
C GLU A 580 -0.29 31.09 44.61
N ASP A 581 0.28 31.88 43.69
CA ASP A 581 1.35 32.84 43.96
C ASP A 581 0.86 33.97 44.87
N ILE A 582 -0.36 34.51 44.62
CA ILE A 582 -0.98 35.51 45.49
C ILE A 582 -1.26 34.93 46.88
N ARG A 583 -1.75 33.69 46.97
CA ARG A 583 -1.97 33.01 48.26
C ARG A 583 -0.67 32.84 49.03
N SER A 584 0.38 32.37 48.37
CA SER A 584 1.71 32.22 48.97
C SER A 584 2.26 33.55 49.48
N ALA A 585 2.13 34.63 48.69
CA ALA A 585 2.52 35.97 49.12
C ALA A 585 1.70 36.47 50.33
N THR A 586 0.40 36.17 50.36
CA THR A 586 -0.48 36.53 51.49
C THR A 586 -0.12 35.73 52.74
N ASP A 587 0.19 34.44 52.62
CA ASP A 587 0.61 33.58 53.72
C ASP A 587 1.97 34.04 54.29
N GLU A 588 2.89 34.48 53.43
CA GLU A 588 4.16 35.07 53.87
C GLU A 588 3.95 36.40 54.58
N GLU A 589 3.08 37.27 54.07
CA GLU A 589 2.71 38.52 54.76
C GLU A 589 2.06 38.26 56.12
N ILE A 590 1.24 37.20 56.24
CA ILE A 590 0.68 36.75 57.53
C ILE A 590 1.78 36.26 58.47
N ARG A 591 2.77 35.51 57.99
CA ARG A 591 3.93 35.09 58.81
C ARG A 591 4.77 36.28 59.26
N GLU A 592 5.12 37.19 58.36
CA GLU A 592 5.86 38.40 58.68
C GLU A 592 5.11 39.23 59.73
N ARG A 593 3.79 39.37 59.57
CA ARG A 593 2.93 40.05 60.55
C ARG A 593 2.92 39.35 61.91
N GLN A 594 2.91 38.01 61.94
CA GLN A 594 2.99 37.25 63.19
C GLN A 594 4.36 37.39 63.86
N VAL A 595 5.45 37.40 63.08
CA VAL A 595 6.82 37.63 63.58
C VAL A 595 6.96 39.04 64.12
N LEU A 596 6.45 40.06 63.41
CA LEU A 596 6.43 41.44 63.88
C LEU A 596 5.56 41.60 65.13
N ALA A 597 4.39 40.95 65.20
CA ALA A 597 3.55 40.97 66.39
C ALA A 597 4.25 40.29 67.59
N ALA A 598 4.98 39.20 67.36
CA ALA A 598 5.79 38.55 68.39
C ALA A 598 6.96 39.45 68.83
N GLN A 599 7.63 40.13 67.91
CA GLN A 599 8.67 41.12 68.24
C GLN A 599 8.12 42.31 69.02
N VAL A 600 6.96 42.86 68.64
CA VAL A 600 6.29 43.93 69.39
C VAL A 600 5.93 43.46 70.79
N LYS A 601 5.41 42.23 70.93
CA LYS A 601 5.11 41.65 72.24
C LYS A 601 6.38 41.43 73.07
N ASN A 602 7.47 40.98 72.46
CA ASN A 602 8.76 40.85 73.14
C ASN A 602 9.32 42.21 73.57
N LEU A 603 9.25 43.23 72.71
CA LEU A 603 9.66 44.59 73.05
C LEU A 603 8.75 45.22 74.12
N GLN A 604 7.46 44.88 74.14
CA GLN A 604 6.56 45.25 75.23
C GLN A 604 6.94 44.55 76.53
N ILE A 605 7.26 43.26 76.49
CA ILE A 605 7.76 42.52 77.66
C ILE A 605 9.11 43.08 78.12
N GLU A 606 10.01 43.44 77.20
CA GLU A 606 11.29 44.08 77.53
C GLU A 606 11.09 45.50 78.07
N ALA A 607 10.10 46.26 77.58
CA ALA A 607 9.74 47.56 78.10
C ALA A 607 9.07 47.46 79.48
N GLU A 608 8.19 46.48 79.69
CA GLU A 608 7.61 46.14 80.99
C GLU A 608 8.69 45.63 81.95
N GLN A 609 9.65 44.82 81.49
CA GLN A 609 10.80 44.40 82.28
C GLN A 609 11.73 45.57 82.57
N ALA A 610 11.98 46.47 81.64
CA ALA A 610 12.78 47.67 81.90
C ALA A 610 12.04 48.62 82.86
N HIS A 611 10.71 48.71 82.76
CA HIS A 611 9.89 49.49 83.67
C HIS A 611 9.84 48.86 85.06
N ASN A 612 9.66 47.55 85.15
CA ASN A 612 9.72 46.78 86.40
C ASN A 612 11.13 46.84 86.97
N ASN A 613 12.19 46.77 86.17
CA ASN A 613 13.57 46.95 86.61
C ASN A 613 13.81 48.39 87.08
N LEU A 614 13.15 49.39 86.48
CA LEU A 614 13.23 50.78 86.93
C LEU A 614 12.43 50.98 88.22
N GLU A 615 11.28 50.34 88.38
CA GLU A 615 10.50 50.31 89.61
C GLU A 615 11.24 49.52 90.69
N GLU A 616 11.89 48.42 90.36
CA GLU A 616 12.78 47.64 91.21
C GLU A 616 14.07 48.39 91.49
N GLU A 617 14.58 49.28 90.62
CA GLU A 617 15.71 50.16 90.92
C GLU A 617 15.29 51.36 91.78
N ILE A 618 14.04 51.82 91.65
CA ILE A 618 13.46 52.84 92.53
C ILE A 618 13.19 52.21 93.91
N GLU A 619 12.62 51.00 93.94
CA GLU A 619 12.40 50.21 95.14
C GLU A 619 13.71 49.73 95.72
N SER A 620 14.69 49.28 94.94
CA SER A 620 16.02 48.89 95.42
C SER A 620 16.84 50.09 95.83
N LYS A 621 16.65 51.29 95.25
CA LYS A 621 17.24 52.51 95.79
C LYS A 621 16.58 52.89 97.12
N ASN A 622 15.25 52.77 97.22
CA ASN A 622 14.53 53.03 98.47
C ASN A 622 14.83 51.95 99.52
N GLU A 623 15.04 50.71 99.10
CA GLU A 623 15.33 49.53 99.89
C GLU A 623 16.81 49.39 100.15
N VAL A 624 17.73 49.97 99.37
CA VAL A 624 19.16 50.16 99.71
C VAL A 624 19.28 51.38 100.62
N ALA A 625 18.45 52.40 100.50
CA ALA A 625 18.33 53.40 101.57
C ALA A 625 17.80 52.76 102.87
N ARG A 626 16.91 51.77 102.79
CA ARG A 626 16.37 51.02 103.93
C ARG A 626 17.30 49.91 104.44
N GLN A 627 18.01 49.20 103.57
CA GLN A 627 18.97 48.11 103.83
C GLN A 627 20.36 48.65 104.11
N LEU A 628 20.74 49.85 103.71
CA LEU A 628 21.89 50.52 104.33
C LEU A 628 21.56 50.89 105.79
N SER A 629 20.27 51.12 106.10
CA SER A 629 19.78 51.24 107.48
C SER A 629 19.53 49.88 108.17
N LYS A 630 19.32 48.78 107.43
CA LYS A 630 18.95 47.45 107.96
C LYS A 630 20.08 46.41 107.92
N ALA A 631 20.95 46.41 106.91
CA ALA A 631 22.22 45.67 106.82
C ALA A 631 23.28 46.23 107.78
N ASN A 632 23.19 47.50 108.19
CA ASN A 632 23.86 47.97 109.42
C ASN A 632 23.36 47.23 110.69
N GLY A 633 22.20 46.56 110.64
CA GLY A 633 21.63 45.71 111.69
C GLY A 633 21.61 44.19 111.40
N GLU A 634 21.61 43.74 110.15
CA GLU A 634 21.44 42.33 109.75
C GLU A 634 22.75 41.64 109.32
N ILE A 635 23.84 42.40 109.15
CA ILE A 635 25.21 41.85 109.23
C ILE A 635 25.44 41.17 110.61
N GLN A 636 24.65 41.52 111.63
CA GLN A 636 24.62 40.80 112.91
C GLN A 636 23.77 39.50 112.91
N GLN A 637 22.99 39.19 111.88
CA GLN A 637 22.05 38.04 111.88
C GLN A 637 22.30 36.97 110.80
N TRP A 638 22.91 37.30 109.66
CA TRP A 638 23.18 36.32 108.59
C TRP A 638 24.35 35.37 108.84
N GLN A 639 24.96 35.44 110.03
CA GLN A 639 25.79 34.37 110.58
C GLN A 639 25.02 33.06 110.86
N SER A 640 23.69 33.05 110.79
CA SER A 640 22.92 31.87 111.26
C SER A 640 22.16 31.08 110.18
N ARG A 641 21.91 31.63 109.00
CA ARG A 641 20.91 31.14 108.02
C ARG A 641 21.19 29.90 107.16
N PHE A 642 22.43 29.40 107.11
CA PHE A 642 22.90 28.46 106.07
C PHE A 642 22.51 26.99 106.31
N GLU A 643 21.37 26.75 106.96
CA GLU A 643 20.83 25.42 107.22
C GLU A 643 19.34 25.40 106.84
N GLN A 644 19.00 24.78 105.70
CA GLN A 644 17.95 23.75 105.55
C GLN A 644 17.49 23.56 104.09
N ASP A 645 17.81 22.38 103.54
CA ASP A 645 17.04 21.49 102.63
C ASP A 645 16.57 22.01 101.25
N GLY A 646 16.46 21.21 100.17
CA GLY A 646 16.47 19.75 99.98
C GLY A 646 15.98 19.39 98.55
N MET A 647 16.09 18.10 98.16
CA MET A 647 16.15 17.53 96.78
C MET A 647 14.89 16.73 96.29
N LEU A 648 14.97 16.17 95.05
CA LEU A 648 14.30 14.99 94.38
C LEU A 648 13.23 15.29 93.28
N GLN A 649 13.10 14.59 92.14
CA GLN A 649 13.27 13.17 91.73
C GLN A 649 13.38 13.01 90.17
N THR A 650 14.22 12.11 89.59
CA THR A 650 14.68 12.21 88.15
C THR A 650 14.81 10.90 87.31
N THR A 651 14.11 9.79 87.60
CA THR A 651 14.48 8.49 86.97
C THR A 651 13.51 7.85 85.96
N GLU A 652 12.33 8.42 85.68
CA GLU A 652 11.39 7.85 84.68
C GLU A 652 11.40 8.57 83.30
N LEU A 653 12.12 9.70 83.19
CA LEU A 653 12.16 10.56 81.99
C LEU A 653 13.18 10.11 80.92
N GLU A 654 14.13 9.24 81.27
CA GLU A 654 15.27 8.93 80.40
C GLU A 654 15.01 7.81 79.38
N GLU A 655 14.10 6.86 79.65
CA GLU A 655 13.83 5.74 78.73
C GLU A 655 12.96 6.12 77.51
N VAL A 656 11.99 7.03 77.68
CA VAL A 656 11.13 7.51 76.58
C VAL A 656 11.94 8.36 75.58
N ARG A 657 12.94 9.10 76.08
CA ARG A 657 13.82 9.96 75.29
C ARG A 657 14.67 9.16 74.28
N ARG A 658 15.09 7.95 74.64
CA ARG A 658 15.94 7.10 73.80
C ARG A 658 15.20 6.52 72.60
N LYS A 659 13.94 6.11 72.76
CA LYS A 659 13.12 5.55 71.66
C LYS A 659 12.72 6.61 70.64
N GLN A 660 12.44 7.84 71.09
CA GLN A 660 12.14 8.96 70.19
C GLN A 660 13.36 9.39 69.35
N GLY A 661 14.58 9.33 69.92
CA GLY A 661 15.81 9.66 69.20
C GLY A 661 16.09 8.79 67.97
N ILE A 662 15.81 7.48 68.04
CA ILE A 662 16.04 6.56 66.91
C ILE A 662 15.06 6.87 65.75
N LYS A 663 13.80 7.15 66.07
CA LYS A 663 12.75 7.47 65.08
C LYS A 663 13.02 8.79 64.35
N ILE A 664 13.61 9.77 65.04
CA ILE A 664 14.01 11.06 64.46
C ILE A 664 15.13 10.87 63.44
N ASN A 665 16.12 10.04 63.75
CA ASN A 665 17.24 9.80 62.83
C ASN A 665 16.80 9.09 61.53
N GLU A 666 15.90 8.10 61.61
CA GLU A 666 15.36 7.43 60.40
C GLU A 666 14.60 8.41 59.48
N LEU A 667 13.83 9.33 60.07
CA LEU A 667 13.08 10.35 59.31
C LEU A 667 14.01 11.42 58.71
N GLN A 668 15.11 11.76 59.38
CA GLN A 668 16.12 12.67 58.85
C GLN A 668 16.83 12.07 57.63
N GLU A 669 17.20 10.80 57.67
CA GLU A 669 17.88 10.14 56.56
C GLU A 669 16.97 10.04 55.31
N ALA A 670 15.67 9.77 55.50
CA ALA A 670 14.69 9.78 54.41
C ALA A 670 14.48 11.19 53.80
N LEU A 671 14.47 12.24 54.63
CA LEU A 671 14.37 13.63 54.19
C LEU A 671 15.59 14.04 53.34
N GLU A 672 16.78 13.60 53.75
CA GLU A 672 18.03 13.95 53.08
C GLU A 672 18.14 13.27 51.71
N GLN A 673 17.66 12.04 51.57
CA GLN A 673 17.52 11.36 50.27
C GLN A 673 16.51 12.05 49.34
N ALA A 674 15.38 12.55 49.87
CA ALA A 674 14.40 13.28 49.09
C ALA A 674 14.96 14.62 48.58
N ASN A 675 15.69 15.36 49.42
CA ASN A 675 16.35 16.62 49.04
C ASN A 675 17.41 16.42 47.95
N GLN A 676 18.19 15.34 48.01
CA GLN A 676 19.15 14.99 46.93
C GLN A 676 18.46 14.76 45.57
N LYS A 677 17.28 14.13 45.56
CA LYS A 677 16.48 13.95 44.33
C LYS A 677 15.92 15.27 43.78
N ILE A 678 15.50 16.18 44.65
CA ILE A 678 15.01 17.50 44.23
C ILE A 678 16.14 18.28 43.54
N ILE A 679 17.33 18.30 44.14
CA ILE A 679 18.49 19.01 43.58
C ILE A 679 18.90 18.46 42.19
N THR A 680 18.81 17.14 41.97
CA THR A 680 19.14 16.56 40.66
C THR A 680 18.09 16.91 39.60
N LEU A 681 16.81 16.94 39.96
CA LEU A 681 15.72 17.35 39.07
C LEU A 681 15.79 18.85 38.73
N GLU A 682 16.14 19.72 39.68
CA GLU A 682 16.33 21.15 39.42
C GLU A 682 17.48 21.42 38.43
N LYS A 683 18.60 20.69 38.57
CA LYS A 683 19.70 20.77 37.61
C LYS A 683 19.30 20.31 36.21
N ALA A 684 18.48 19.27 36.09
CA ALA A 684 17.97 18.80 34.80
C ALA A 684 17.01 19.83 34.17
N ARG A 685 16.10 20.40 34.95
CA ARG A 685 15.19 21.47 34.51
C ARG A 685 15.95 22.70 34.01
N SER A 686 16.99 23.13 34.73
CA SER A 686 17.80 24.28 34.31
C SER A 686 18.54 24.06 33.00
N ARG A 687 19.01 22.83 32.71
CA ARG A 687 19.63 22.50 31.41
C ARG A 687 18.62 22.55 30.27
N LEU A 688 17.46 21.92 30.46
CA LEU A 688 16.40 21.89 29.44
C LEU A 688 15.87 23.28 29.09
N LEU A 689 15.84 24.20 30.06
CA LEU A 689 15.49 25.61 29.80
C LEU A 689 16.56 26.31 28.95
N GLY A 690 17.85 26.08 29.23
CA GLY A 690 18.94 26.62 28.40
C GLY A 690 18.89 26.11 26.96
N ASP A 691 18.69 24.79 26.77
CA ASP A 691 18.57 24.18 25.44
C ASP A 691 17.36 24.74 24.65
N LEU A 692 16.26 25.08 25.35
CA LEU A 692 15.07 25.68 24.75
C LEU A 692 15.34 27.12 24.29
N ASP A 693 15.99 27.93 25.11
CA ASP A 693 16.35 29.31 24.77
C ASP A 693 17.32 29.37 23.58
N ASP A 694 18.32 28.48 23.55
CA ASP A 694 19.26 28.37 22.43
C ASP A 694 18.53 27.98 21.12
N ALA A 695 17.62 27.01 21.19
CA ALA A 695 16.81 26.62 20.04
C ALA A 695 15.90 27.75 19.53
N GLN A 696 15.35 28.57 20.43
CA GLN A 696 14.51 29.71 20.06
C GLN A 696 15.34 30.78 19.32
N VAL A 697 16.56 31.08 19.80
CA VAL A 697 17.46 32.03 19.15
C VAL A 697 17.85 31.57 17.74
N ASP A 698 18.09 30.27 17.55
CA ASP A 698 18.41 29.71 16.22
C ASP A 698 17.23 29.81 15.24
N VAL A 699 16.00 29.59 15.70
CA VAL A 699 14.79 29.77 14.88
C VAL A 699 14.61 31.23 14.47
N GLU A 700 14.81 32.18 15.38
CA GLU A 700 14.72 33.61 15.07
C GLU A 700 15.77 34.04 14.06
N ARG A 701 17.02 33.54 14.18
CA ARG A 701 18.10 33.80 13.23
C ARG A 701 17.78 33.21 11.85
N ALA A 702 17.28 31.98 11.78
CA ALA A 702 16.91 31.34 10.52
C ALA A 702 15.79 32.11 9.80
N ASN A 703 14.75 32.54 10.54
CA ASN A 703 13.64 33.34 10.01
C ASN A 703 14.09 34.71 9.49
N ALA A 704 14.97 35.40 10.22
CA ALA A 704 15.52 36.68 9.76
C ALA A 704 16.31 36.53 8.45
N THR A 705 17.09 35.45 8.32
CA THR A 705 17.87 35.16 7.12
C THR A 705 16.97 34.84 5.92
N ALA A 706 15.93 34.03 6.15
CA ALA A 706 14.93 33.71 5.13
C ALA A 706 14.21 34.96 4.61
N SER A 707 13.79 35.86 5.52
CA SER A 707 13.12 37.12 5.14
C SER A 707 14.03 38.04 4.31
N GLN A 708 15.33 38.11 4.62
CA GLN A 708 16.28 38.88 3.82
C GLN A 708 16.48 38.28 2.42
N LEU A 709 16.58 36.96 2.30
CA LEU A 709 16.71 36.28 1.01
C LEU A 709 15.46 36.46 0.15
N GLU A 710 14.27 36.38 0.74
CA GLU A 710 13.02 36.61 0.03
C GLU A 710 12.92 38.04 -0.52
N LYS A 711 13.36 39.04 0.24
CA LYS A 711 13.44 40.44 -0.24
C LYS A 711 14.41 40.58 -1.41
N LYS A 712 15.57 39.92 -1.36
CA LYS A 712 16.53 39.94 -2.48
C LYS A 712 15.98 39.25 -3.71
N GLN A 713 15.33 38.10 -3.55
CA GLN A 713 14.69 37.36 -4.63
C GLN A 713 13.63 38.22 -5.33
N LYS A 714 12.71 38.85 -4.57
CA LYS A 714 11.71 39.77 -5.13
C LYS A 714 12.34 40.94 -5.90
N GLY A 715 13.49 41.44 -5.45
CA GLY A 715 14.26 42.46 -6.15
C GLY A 715 14.84 41.98 -7.49
N PHE A 716 15.37 40.75 -7.53
CA PHE A 716 15.86 40.14 -8.76
C PHE A 716 14.72 39.83 -9.75
N ASP A 717 13.60 39.30 -9.25
CA ASP A 717 12.43 38.99 -10.08
C ASP A 717 11.89 40.27 -10.74
N ALA A 718 11.78 41.37 -9.99
CA ALA A 718 11.36 42.66 -10.54
C ALA A 718 12.31 43.17 -11.65
N LEU A 719 13.63 43.00 -11.47
CA LEU A 719 14.62 43.38 -12.48
C LEU A 719 14.46 42.51 -13.74
N VAL A 720 14.32 41.19 -13.56
CA VAL A 720 14.14 40.24 -14.67
C VAL A 720 12.86 40.55 -15.45
N ASP A 721 11.77 40.83 -14.76
CA ASP A 721 10.50 41.18 -15.39
C ASP A 721 10.58 42.50 -16.17
N GLU A 722 11.31 43.50 -15.67
CA GLU A 722 11.56 44.74 -16.41
C GLU A 722 12.34 44.47 -17.71
N TRP A 723 13.38 43.63 -17.66
CA TRP A 723 14.16 43.28 -18.85
C TRP A 723 13.38 42.41 -19.83
N LYS A 724 12.58 41.46 -19.34
CA LYS A 724 11.67 40.67 -20.17
C LYS A 724 10.68 41.57 -20.89
N LYS A 725 10.03 42.48 -20.17
CA LYS A 725 9.10 43.43 -20.76
C LYS A 725 9.77 44.27 -21.86
N LYS A 726 10.98 44.79 -21.61
CA LYS A 726 11.75 45.51 -22.66
C LYS A 726 12.07 44.65 -23.87
N ALA A 727 12.42 43.39 -23.67
CA ALA A 727 12.70 42.46 -24.77
C ALA A 727 11.43 42.14 -25.57
N ASP A 728 10.31 41.91 -24.89
CA ASP A 728 9.00 41.67 -25.50
C ASP A 728 8.51 42.88 -26.30
N ASP A 729 8.64 44.09 -25.73
CA ASP A 729 8.30 45.35 -26.40
C ASP A 729 9.14 45.53 -27.68
N MET A 730 10.47 45.32 -27.61
CA MET A 730 11.34 45.37 -28.78
C MET A 730 11.01 44.30 -29.83
N SER A 731 10.63 43.09 -29.40
CA SER A 731 10.21 42.03 -30.32
C SER A 731 8.90 42.38 -31.01
N ALA A 732 7.95 42.98 -30.28
CA ALA A 732 6.67 43.42 -30.83
C ALA A 732 6.86 44.56 -31.85
N GLU A 733 7.76 45.51 -31.56
CA GLU A 733 8.12 46.56 -32.51
C GLU A 733 8.79 45.99 -33.77
N LEU A 734 9.72 45.05 -33.62
CA LEU A 734 10.36 44.38 -34.76
C LEU A 734 9.33 43.65 -35.64
N ASP A 735 8.40 42.93 -35.04
CA ASP A 735 7.32 42.26 -35.76
C ASP A 735 6.41 43.25 -36.48
N SER A 736 6.10 44.40 -35.86
CA SER A 736 5.32 45.47 -36.48
C SER A 736 6.04 46.03 -37.70
N VAL A 737 7.33 46.37 -37.56
CA VAL A 737 8.15 46.89 -38.66
C VAL A 737 8.27 45.86 -39.78
N GLN A 738 8.46 44.57 -39.46
CA GLN A 738 8.49 43.52 -40.47
C GLN A 738 7.16 43.37 -41.22
N ARG A 739 6.02 43.50 -40.51
CA ARG A 739 4.69 43.50 -41.15
C ARG A 739 4.54 44.70 -42.08
N GLU A 740 4.95 45.88 -41.65
CA GLU A 740 4.94 47.09 -42.48
C GLU A 740 5.81 46.92 -43.73
N VAL A 741 7.02 46.38 -43.60
CA VAL A 741 7.90 46.09 -44.75
C VAL A 741 7.25 45.10 -45.73
N ARG A 742 6.59 44.04 -45.24
CA ARG A 742 5.86 43.10 -46.09
C ARG A 742 4.66 43.76 -46.79
N ASN A 743 3.93 44.63 -46.11
CA ASN A 743 2.83 45.39 -46.69
C ASN A 743 3.33 46.36 -47.78
N LEU A 744 4.38 47.15 -47.48
CA LEU A 744 5.01 48.04 -48.45
C LEU A 744 5.57 47.27 -49.66
N SER A 745 6.15 46.09 -49.44
CA SER A 745 6.60 45.23 -50.54
C SER A 745 5.44 44.72 -51.40
N THR A 746 4.29 44.43 -50.79
CA THR A 746 3.08 43.99 -51.49
C THR A 746 2.49 45.15 -52.30
N ASP A 747 2.43 46.35 -51.74
CA ASP A 747 1.93 47.54 -52.45
C ASP A 747 2.87 47.99 -53.55
N LEU A 748 4.19 47.85 -53.36
CA LEU A 748 5.17 48.04 -54.44
C LEU A 748 4.93 47.04 -55.59
N PHE A 749 4.66 45.77 -55.28
CA PHE A 749 4.37 44.77 -56.30
C PHE A 749 3.08 45.12 -57.06
N LYS A 750 2.01 45.48 -56.36
CA LYS A 750 0.76 45.95 -56.98
C LYS A 750 1.01 47.15 -57.89
N MET A 751 1.76 48.16 -57.42
CA MET A 751 2.06 49.35 -58.21
C MET A 751 2.87 49.03 -59.47
N LYS A 752 3.80 48.08 -59.40
CA LYS A 752 4.51 47.58 -60.58
C LYS A 752 3.57 46.89 -61.57
N THR A 753 2.70 46.01 -61.09
CA THR A 753 1.70 45.35 -61.94
C THR A 753 0.80 46.38 -62.62
N THR A 754 0.28 47.37 -61.88
CA THR A 754 -0.55 48.43 -62.49
C THR A 754 0.24 49.29 -63.47
N TYR A 755 1.53 49.53 -63.22
CA TYR A 755 2.38 50.26 -64.16
C TYR A 755 2.62 49.47 -65.45
N GLU A 756 2.85 48.15 -65.35
CA GLU A 756 2.96 47.25 -66.50
C GLU A 756 1.65 47.23 -67.31
N GLU A 757 0.49 47.11 -66.65
CA GLU A 757 -0.82 47.21 -67.29
C GLU A 757 -1.03 48.56 -68.00
N TYR A 758 -0.63 49.68 -67.37
CA TYR A 758 -0.68 50.99 -68.01
C TYR A 758 0.31 51.14 -69.18
N SER A 759 1.47 50.50 -69.09
CA SER A 759 2.43 50.45 -70.19
C SER A 759 1.88 49.67 -71.38
N ASP A 760 1.32 48.48 -71.14
CA ASP A 760 0.73 47.63 -72.16
C ASP A 760 -0.47 48.32 -72.84
N THR A 761 -1.32 48.98 -72.06
CA THR A 761 -2.43 49.77 -72.63
C THR A 761 -1.95 50.94 -73.45
N ALA A 762 -0.88 51.64 -73.02
CA ALA A 762 -0.28 52.71 -73.82
C ALA A 762 0.36 52.20 -75.13
N GLU A 763 1.01 51.04 -75.10
CA GLU A 763 1.52 50.37 -76.30
C GLU A 763 0.39 49.94 -77.23
N GLY A 764 -0.69 49.35 -76.69
CA GLY A 764 -1.90 49.02 -77.43
C GLY A 764 -2.50 50.22 -78.14
N LEU A 765 -2.67 51.35 -77.44
CA LEU A 765 -3.16 52.60 -78.03
C LEU A 765 -2.22 53.16 -79.12
N ARG A 766 -0.90 53.02 -78.97
CA ARG A 766 0.05 53.41 -80.02
C ARG A 766 -0.09 52.55 -81.26
N HIS A 767 -0.28 51.25 -81.09
CA HIS A 767 -0.52 50.32 -82.20
C HIS A 767 -1.83 50.65 -82.93
N GLU A 768 -2.92 50.87 -82.18
CA GLU A 768 -4.23 51.24 -82.74
C GLU A 768 -4.16 52.57 -83.49
N ASN A 769 -3.52 53.59 -82.92
CA ASN A 769 -3.35 54.89 -83.57
C ASN A 769 -2.52 54.80 -84.86
N LYS A 770 -1.48 53.95 -84.88
CA LYS A 770 -0.72 53.66 -86.10
C LYS A 770 -1.57 52.95 -87.15
N ALA A 771 -2.42 52.00 -86.74
CA ALA A 771 -3.34 51.31 -87.64
C ALA A 771 -4.35 52.29 -88.26
N LEU A 772 -4.99 53.13 -87.44
CA LEU A 772 -5.91 54.17 -87.90
C LEU A 772 -5.22 55.18 -88.82
N SER A 773 -3.98 55.59 -88.52
CA SER A 773 -3.22 56.48 -89.39
C SER A 773 -2.92 55.85 -90.76
N ASN A 774 -2.65 54.54 -90.80
CA ASN A 774 -2.47 53.82 -92.07
C ASN A 774 -3.80 53.72 -92.83
N GLU A 775 -4.91 53.44 -92.15
CA GLU A 775 -6.23 53.39 -92.76
C GLU A 775 -6.65 54.74 -93.36
N ILE A 776 -6.38 55.85 -92.65
CA ILE A 776 -6.59 57.20 -93.19
C ILE A 776 -5.75 57.42 -94.45
N LYS A 777 -4.50 56.95 -94.45
CA LYS A 777 -3.63 57.06 -95.63
C LYS A 777 -4.17 56.25 -96.80
N ASP A 778 -4.58 55.00 -96.57
CA ASP A 778 -5.16 54.14 -97.59
C ASP A 778 -6.44 54.74 -98.18
N LEU A 779 -7.32 55.28 -97.33
CA LEU A 779 -8.53 55.99 -97.77
C LEU A 779 -8.21 57.27 -98.56
N THR A 780 -7.14 57.99 -98.17
CA THR A 780 -6.68 59.18 -98.89
C THR A 780 -6.13 58.81 -100.28
N ASP A 781 -5.36 57.72 -100.36
CA ASP A 781 -4.83 57.19 -101.62
C ASP A 781 -5.98 56.72 -102.54
N GLN A 782 -6.99 56.02 -101.99
CA GLN A 782 -8.21 55.64 -102.72
C GLN A 782 -9.00 56.85 -103.24
N LEU A 783 -9.14 57.92 -102.45
CA LEU A 783 -9.75 59.17 -102.89
C LEU A 783 -8.96 59.81 -104.04
N GLY A 784 -7.63 59.78 -103.96
CA GLY A 784 -6.74 60.25 -105.02
C GLY A 784 -6.90 59.47 -106.33
N GLU A 785 -6.98 58.14 -106.25
CA GLU A 785 -7.26 57.27 -107.40
C GLU A 785 -8.67 57.49 -107.97
N GLY A 786 -9.67 57.63 -107.10
CA GLY A 786 -11.05 57.95 -107.48
C GLY A 786 -11.14 59.28 -108.24
N GLY A 787 -10.41 60.31 -107.80
CA GLY A 787 -10.32 61.59 -108.50
C GLY A 787 -9.66 61.49 -109.89
N ARG A 788 -8.63 60.65 -110.04
CA ARG A 788 -8.02 60.38 -111.36
C ARG A 788 -8.99 59.64 -112.28
N SER A 789 -9.64 58.59 -111.79
CA SER A 789 -10.66 57.83 -112.52
C SER A 789 -11.82 58.71 -112.97
N GLN A 790 -12.31 59.60 -112.09
CA GLN A 790 -13.35 60.57 -112.43
C GLN A 790 -12.89 61.53 -113.54
N HIS A 791 -11.64 62.01 -113.49
CA HIS A 791 -11.10 62.89 -114.53
C HIS A 791 -10.93 62.19 -115.88
N GLU A 792 -10.48 60.93 -115.88
CA GLU A 792 -10.42 60.09 -117.08
C GLU A 792 -11.81 59.83 -117.66
N MET A 793 -12.79 59.55 -116.81
CA MET A 793 -14.19 59.38 -117.20
C MET A 793 -14.76 60.66 -117.81
N GLN A 794 -14.48 61.84 -117.22
CA GLN A 794 -14.89 63.13 -117.79
C GLN A 794 -14.24 63.41 -119.16
N LYS A 795 -12.97 63.03 -119.36
CA LYS A 795 -12.32 63.11 -120.68
C LYS A 795 -12.99 62.21 -121.70
N MET A 796 -13.37 60.99 -121.30
CA MET A 796 -14.09 60.05 -122.15
C MET A 796 -15.48 60.59 -122.53
N ILE A 797 -16.21 61.16 -121.56
CA ILE A 797 -17.51 61.80 -121.79
C ILE A 797 -17.36 62.94 -122.82
N ARG A 798 -16.37 63.83 -122.65
CA ARG A 798 -16.13 64.91 -123.63
C ARG A 798 -15.78 64.41 -125.03
N ARG A 799 -15.02 63.31 -125.14
CA ARG A 799 -14.75 62.69 -126.44
C ARG A 799 -16.03 62.17 -127.08
N LEU A 800 -16.88 61.49 -126.30
CA LEU A 800 -18.17 60.98 -126.78
C LEU A 800 -19.14 62.11 -127.13
N GLU A 801 -19.10 63.25 -126.43
CA GLU A 801 -19.86 64.45 -126.78
C GLU A 801 -19.40 65.04 -128.12
N ILE A 802 -18.09 65.12 -128.35
CA ILE A 802 -17.53 65.55 -129.64
C ILE A 802 -17.90 64.57 -130.75
N GLU A 803 -17.74 63.26 -130.55
CA GLU A 803 -18.16 62.24 -131.53
C GLU A 803 -19.66 62.33 -131.82
N LYS A 804 -20.48 62.62 -130.80
CA LYS A 804 -21.92 62.85 -130.97
C LYS A 804 -22.19 64.11 -131.80
N GLU A 805 -21.50 65.21 -131.56
CA GLU A 805 -21.61 66.44 -132.34
C GLU A 805 -21.15 66.24 -133.79
N GLU A 806 -20.06 65.52 -134.02
CA GLU A 806 -19.57 65.16 -135.36
C GLU A 806 -20.58 64.26 -136.09
N LEU A 807 -21.16 63.27 -135.42
CA LEU A 807 -22.21 62.42 -135.96
C LEU A 807 -23.49 63.20 -136.24
N GLN A 808 -23.85 64.16 -135.37
CA GLN A 808 -24.99 65.04 -135.58
C GLN A 808 -24.75 65.98 -136.77
N HIS A 809 -23.55 66.54 -136.90
CA HIS A 809 -23.19 67.38 -138.04
C HIS A 809 -23.14 66.58 -139.35
N ALA A 810 -22.67 65.34 -139.33
CA ALA A 810 -22.71 64.43 -140.48
C ALA A 810 -24.14 64.01 -140.85
N LEU A 811 -25.04 63.90 -139.86
CA LEU A 811 -26.47 63.68 -140.08
C LEU A 811 -27.13 64.93 -140.70
N ASP A 812 -26.87 66.10 -140.15
CA ASP A 812 -27.38 67.38 -140.65
C ASP A 812 -26.84 67.73 -142.06
N GLU A 813 -25.65 67.23 -142.45
CA GLU A 813 -25.13 67.32 -143.82
C GLU A 813 -25.73 66.27 -144.78
N ALA A 814 -26.28 65.18 -144.25
CA ALA A 814 -26.90 64.12 -145.03
C ALA A 814 -28.41 64.34 -145.26
N GLU A 815 -29.07 65.08 -144.36
CA GLU A 815 -30.43 65.65 -144.51
C GLU A 815 -30.43 66.86 -145.46
#